data_AF-A0A4P8PSI2-F1
#
_entry.id   AF-A0A4P8PSI2-F1
#
_cell.length_a   1.000
_cell.length_b   1.000
_cell.length_c   1.000
_cell.angle_alpha   90.00
_cell.angle_beta   90.00
_cell.angle_gamma   90.00
#
_symmetry.space_group_name_H-M   'P 1'
#
loop_
_entity.id
_entity.type
_entity.pdbx_description
1 polymer ?
#
loop_
_entity_poly.entity_id
_entity_poly.type
_entity_poly.pdbx_seq_one_letter_code
_entity_poly.pdbx_strand_id
1 'polypeptide(L)'
;MTLQAEQSVTTPMGDSDETAPEHRSVFPPIDDYAFLSDCEVNCLIARNGAVEWMCLPRPDSPSVFGAILDRSAGHFRIGPYGQNVPAARRYLPGGLILETTWQTQTGWLIVRDALVMGRWHANEQRSPTRRRTPSDWDAEHILLRTVKCVSGTVELEMSCEPAFDYHRAPARWEYTGKVYEEATATCRTAAPGEHPTLRLTSNLRLGLEGREARARTRMVEGDNAFVALSWSDVPAPRTFEEASDRMWQTTECWRQWVTIGRFPDHPWRGHLQRSALTLKGLTYAPTGALLAAPTTSLPETPGGERNWDYRYAWVRDSTFALWGLYTLGLDREANDFFSFIFDSSQSDNGDPTSLQVMYGVGGEHTLVEEELTHLKGYDGARPVRIGNGAYNQNQHDIWGTMLDSVYLHVRSRDQVPETLWPLLKRQVEEVLAHWREPDRGIWEVRGEPQHFTSSKIMCWVALDRGARLAALHGEKGYAAQWSRAADEVKADVLEHGVDERGVFTQRYGHPSLDASLLLAPLLRFLPADDPRIRATVSAIADELTEDGLVLRYRVESTDDGLSGKEGTFTICSFWLVSALVEIGELERAKQLCERLLAFASPLKLYAEEIDPKTGRHLGNFPQAFTHLALINAVVHVIRAEEAGDTGTFQPAHGPA
;
A
#
# COMPACT_ATOMS: atom_id res chain seq x y z
N MET A 1 21.86 -48.88 67.67
CA MET A 1 22.94 -47.94 67.33
C MET A 1 22.42 -47.16 66.14
N THR A 2 21.78 -46.03 66.45
CA THR A 2 20.82 -45.35 65.57
C THR A 2 21.46 -44.02 65.18
N LEU A 3 21.68 -43.80 63.89
CA LEU A 3 22.23 -42.55 63.36
C LEU A 3 21.10 -41.80 62.64
N GLN A 4 20.77 -40.62 63.18
CA GLN A 4 19.86 -39.63 62.61
C GLN A 4 20.60 -38.82 61.54
N ALA A 5 19.88 -38.48 60.47
CA ALA A 5 20.31 -37.56 59.43
C ALA A 5 19.83 -36.14 59.78
N GLU A 6 20.74 -35.16 59.75
CA GLU A 6 20.45 -33.73 59.87
C GLU A 6 20.51 -33.05 58.50
N GLN A 7 19.56 -32.13 58.29
CA GLN A 7 19.34 -31.32 57.09
C GLN A 7 20.32 -30.14 57.04
N SER A 8 20.83 -29.80 55.85
CA SER A 8 21.50 -28.52 55.59
C SER A 8 20.72 -27.69 54.58
N VAL A 9 20.43 -26.45 54.97
CA VAL A 9 19.73 -25.40 54.23
C VAL A 9 20.57 -24.89 53.05
N THR A 10 19.97 -24.79 51.86
CA THR A 10 20.54 -24.11 50.69
C THR A 10 19.70 -22.89 50.29
N THR A 11 20.35 -21.73 50.25
CA THR A 11 19.81 -20.45 49.76
C THR A 11 19.87 -20.41 48.23
N PRO A 12 18.87 -19.87 47.49
CA PRO A 12 18.94 -19.79 46.03
C PRO A 12 19.78 -18.59 45.58
N MET A 13 20.73 -18.83 44.67
CA MET A 13 21.38 -17.78 43.87
C MET A 13 20.42 -17.30 42.80
N GLY A 14 20.30 -15.98 42.64
CA GLY A 14 19.47 -15.35 41.61
C GLY A 14 20.04 -15.54 40.22
N ASP A 15 19.16 -15.83 39.27
CA ASP A 15 19.44 -15.80 37.84
C ASP A 15 19.75 -14.37 37.40
N SER A 16 20.96 -14.18 36.90
CA SER A 16 21.35 -13.00 36.15
C SER A 16 20.72 -13.08 34.76
N ASP A 17 19.91 -12.06 34.46
CA ASP A 17 19.33 -11.76 33.15
C ASP A 17 20.44 -11.63 32.09
N GLU A 18 20.75 -12.72 31.37
CA GLU A 18 21.62 -12.68 30.20
C GLU A 18 20.88 -11.96 29.08
N THR A 19 21.17 -10.68 28.91
CA THR A 19 20.75 -9.89 27.74
C THR A 19 21.19 -10.61 26.47
N ALA A 20 20.24 -11.18 25.73
CA ALA A 20 20.49 -11.77 24.43
C ALA A 20 21.20 -10.76 23.51
N PRO A 21 22.22 -11.17 22.74
CA PRO A 21 22.95 -10.25 21.86
C PRO A 21 21.98 -9.62 20.85
N GLU A 22 22.06 -8.30 20.66
CA GLU A 22 21.30 -7.57 19.63
C GLU A 22 21.47 -8.25 18.27
N HIS A 23 20.44 -8.95 17.82
CA HIS A 23 20.42 -9.57 16.50
C HIS A 23 20.42 -8.45 15.45
N ARG A 24 21.59 -8.14 14.87
CA ARG A 24 21.68 -7.24 13.73
C ARG A 24 21.13 -7.96 12.51
N SER A 25 19.92 -7.59 12.11
CA SER A 25 19.30 -8.11 10.89
C SER A 25 20.20 -7.89 9.69
N VAL A 26 20.27 -8.90 8.81
CA VAL A 26 20.92 -8.80 7.50
C VAL A 26 20.05 -8.10 6.47
N PHE A 27 18.80 -7.80 6.82
CA PHE A 27 17.85 -7.07 5.98
C PHE A 27 17.86 -5.58 6.33
N PRO A 28 17.73 -4.69 5.34
CA PRO A 28 17.38 -3.30 5.58
C PRO A 28 16.06 -3.21 6.37
N PRO A 29 15.90 -2.20 7.27
CA PRO A 29 14.60 -1.82 7.80
C PRO A 29 13.57 -1.60 6.68
N ILE A 30 12.30 -1.91 6.92
CA ILE A 30 11.24 -1.82 5.89
C ILE A 30 11.07 -0.36 5.43
N ASP A 31 11.13 0.60 6.35
CA ASP A 31 11.05 2.04 6.07
C ASP A 31 12.27 2.60 5.34
N ASP A 32 13.36 1.83 5.23
CA ASP A 32 14.56 2.24 4.51
C ASP A 32 14.47 2.07 3.00
N TYR A 33 13.44 1.38 2.50
CA TYR A 33 13.25 1.22 1.07
C TYR A 33 12.70 2.49 0.41
N ALA A 34 13.24 2.82 -0.76
CA ALA A 34 12.58 3.76 -1.67
C ALA A 34 11.65 2.99 -2.60
N PHE A 35 10.49 3.56 -2.88
CA PHE A 35 9.50 3.07 -3.83
C PHE A 35 9.61 3.81 -5.17
N LEU A 36 9.65 3.06 -6.28
CA LEU A 36 9.51 3.59 -7.64
C LEU A 36 8.32 2.93 -8.34
N SER A 37 7.76 3.65 -9.31
CA SER A 37 6.67 3.16 -10.15
C SER A 37 6.72 3.80 -11.54
N ASP A 38 6.28 3.07 -12.56
CA ASP A 38 5.85 3.60 -13.87
C ASP A 38 4.33 3.39 -14.08
N CYS A 39 3.59 3.11 -13.00
CA CYS A 39 2.18 2.73 -12.99
C CYS A 39 1.86 1.40 -13.70
N GLU A 40 2.86 0.62 -14.12
CA GLU A 40 2.69 -0.76 -14.59
C GLU A 40 3.52 -1.75 -13.78
N VAL A 41 4.66 -1.31 -13.26
CA VAL A 41 5.60 -2.07 -12.44
C VAL A 41 6.03 -1.21 -11.26
N ASN A 42 6.40 -1.87 -10.16
CA ASN A 42 6.97 -1.23 -8.98
C ASN A 42 8.31 -1.87 -8.63
N CYS A 43 9.19 -1.11 -7.98
CA CYS A 43 10.36 -1.68 -7.35
C CYS A 43 10.72 -0.99 -6.03
N LEU A 44 11.40 -1.74 -5.16
CA LEU A 44 11.95 -1.22 -3.90
C LEU A 44 13.48 -1.20 -3.93
N ILE A 45 14.04 -0.03 -3.61
CA ILE A 45 15.49 0.22 -3.59
C ILE A 45 15.97 0.40 -2.15
N ALA A 46 16.82 -0.50 -1.68
CA ALA A 46 17.48 -0.40 -0.38
C ALA A 46 18.42 0.82 -0.32
N ARG A 47 18.76 1.26 0.90
CA ARG A 47 19.72 2.38 1.11
C ARG A 47 21.05 2.18 0.40
N ASN A 48 21.49 0.93 0.28
CA ASN A 48 22.75 0.61 -0.38
C ASN A 48 22.68 0.80 -1.92
N GLY A 49 21.52 1.07 -2.52
CA GLY A 49 21.35 1.21 -3.97
C GLY A 49 21.02 -0.11 -4.67
N ALA A 50 20.74 -1.19 -3.94
CA ALA A 50 20.20 -2.43 -4.49
C ALA A 50 18.69 -2.33 -4.69
N VAL A 51 18.20 -2.70 -5.87
CA VAL A 51 16.80 -3.09 -6.07
C VAL A 51 16.66 -4.48 -5.47
N GLU A 52 15.80 -4.63 -4.47
CA GLU A 52 15.62 -5.88 -3.71
C GLU A 52 14.20 -6.45 -3.82
N TRP A 53 13.31 -5.71 -4.46
CA TRP A 53 11.97 -6.16 -4.82
C TRP A 53 11.61 -5.62 -6.19
N MET A 54 11.21 -6.51 -7.11
CA MET A 54 10.64 -6.16 -8.40
C MET A 54 9.96 -7.38 -9.01
N CYS A 55 8.73 -7.20 -9.49
CA CYS A 55 7.94 -8.21 -10.18
C CYS A 55 7.76 -7.80 -11.64
N LEU A 56 7.79 -8.77 -12.55
CA LEU A 56 7.67 -8.51 -13.99
C LEU A 56 6.81 -9.58 -14.66
N PRO A 57 5.98 -9.21 -15.67
CA PRO A 57 5.82 -7.86 -16.23
C PRO A 57 4.81 -6.96 -15.49
N ARG A 58 4.10 -7.48 -14.48
CA ARG A 58 3.14 -6.73 -13.65
C ARG A 58 3.53 -6.80 -12.16
N PRO A 59 2.95 -5.97 -11.29
CA PRO A 59 3.28 -5.95 -9.86
C PRO A 59 2.88 -7.26 -9.15
N ASP A 60 1.79 -7.89 -9.60
CA ASP A 60 1.28 -9.18 -9.10
C ASP A 60 1.92 -10.41 -9.76
N SER A 61 2.85 -10.22 -10.70
CA SER A 61 3.61 -11.32 -11.33
C SER A 61 4.68 -11.90 -10.39
N PRO A 62 5.28 -13.04 -10.73
CA PRO A 62 6.42 -13.56 -9.98
C PRO A 62 7.60 -12.59 -9.93
N SER A 63 8.27 -12.53 -8.77
CA SER A 63 9.42 -11.64 -8.59
C SER A 63 10.62 -12.07 -9.45
N VAL A 64 11.36 -11.08 -9.95
CA VAL A 64 12.70 -11.23 -10.55
C VAL A 64 13.80 -10.74 -9.62
N PHE A 65 13.46 -9.85 -8.69
CA PHE A 65 14.28 -9.48 -7.54
C PHE A 65 13.42 -9.65 -6.29
N GLY A 66 13.90 -10.44 -5.35
CA GLY A 66 13.21 -10.87 -4.13
C GLY A 66 14.11 -10.87 -2.90
N ALA A 67 15.25 -10.19 -2.95
CA ALA A 67 16.20 -10.06 -1.84
C ALA A 67 15.59 -9.55 -0.52
N ILE A 68 14.42 -8.90 -0.58
CA ILE A 68 13.64 -8.51 0.60
C ILE A 68 13.06 -9.73 1.36
N LEU A 69 12.78 -10.85 0.67
CA LEU A 69 12.23 -12.08 1.27
C LEU A 69 13.30 -13.13 1.55
N ASP A 70 14.37 -13.17 0.75
CA ASP A 70 15.55 -13.98 1.03
C ASP A 70 16.75 -13.35 0.33
N ARG A 71 17.86 -13.15 1.04
CA ARG A 71 19.05 -12.48 0.49
C ARG A 71 19.63 -13.17 -0.76
N SER A 72 19.31 -14.45 -1.03
CA SER A 72 19.73 -15.14 -2.25
C SER A 72 18.78 -14.96 -3.45
N ALA A 73 17.59 -14.41 -3.22
CA ALA A 73 16.50 -14.27 -4.19
C ALA A 73 16.68 -13.08 -5.14
N GLY A 74 17.92 -12.76 -5.50
CA GLY A 74 18.27 -11.83 -6.56
C GLY A 74 18.15 -10.34 -6.19
N HIS A 75 19.05 -9.54 -6.74
CA HIS A 75 19.15 -8.10 -6.51
C HIS A 75 19.74 -7.39 -7.73
N PHE A 76 19.59 -6.08 -7.78
CA PHE A 76 20.28 -5.22 -8.75
C PHE A 76 20.87 -3.97 -8.09
N ARG A 77 22.18 -3.98 -7.84
CA ARG A 77 22.94 -2.94 -7.15
C ARG A 77 23.71 -2.06 -8.12
N ILE A 78 23.70 -0.75 -7.86
CA ILE A 78 24.65 0.22 -8.40
C ILE A 78 25.12 1.15 -7.27
N GLY A 79 26.41 1.46 -7.21
CA GLY A 79 26.95 2.35 -6.20
C GLY A 79 28.46 2.25 -6.06
N PRO A 80 29.07 3.00 -5.14
CA PRO A 80 30.50 2.91 -4.88
C PRO A 80 30.89 1.50 -4.40
N TYR A 81 32.05 1.04 -4.87
CA TYR A 81 32.66 -0.20 -4.44
C TYR A 81 32.92 -0.18 -2.92
N GLY A 82 32.51 -1.25 -2.23
CA GLY A 82 32.80 -1.44 -0.80
C GLY A 82 32.05 -0.51 0.16
N GLN A 83 31.05 0.27 -0.30
CA GLN A 83 30.27 1.15 0.56
C GLN A 83 28.77 0.92 0.41
N ASN A 84 28.09 0.70 1.55
CA ASN A 84 26.65 0.39 1.59
C ASN A 84 25.79 1.52 2.17
N VAL A 85 26.40 2.55 2.74
CA VAL A 85 25.69 3.66 3.40
C VAL A 85 25.91 4.94 2.58
N PRO A 86 24.85 5.51 1.98
CA PRO A 86 24.94 6.78 1.27
C PRO A 86 25.01 7.96 2.24
N ALA A 87 25.47 9.10 1.75
CA ALA A 87 25.48 10.36 2.51
C ALA A 87 24.08 11.00 2.60
N ALA A 88 23.28 10.86 1.54
CA ALA A 88 21.90 11.36 1.51
C ALA A 88 21.05 10.61 0.49
N ARG A 89 19.74 10.62 0.70
CA ARG A 89 18.73 10.13 -0.25
C ARG A 89 17.54 11.09 -0.26
N ARG A 90 16.98 11.34 -1.43
CA ARG A 90 15.75 12.11 -1.58
C ARG A 90 15.04 11.71 -2.87
N TYR A 91 13.74 11.92 -2.92
CA TYR A 91 13.07 12.03 -4.21
C TYR A 91 13.31 13.41 -4.82
N LEU A 92 13.43 13.47 -6.14
CA LEU A 92 13.38 14.75 -6.83
C LEU A 92 12.00 15.40 -6.60
N PRO A 93 11.94 16.71 -6.30
CA PRO A 93 10.67 17.38 -6.02
C PRO A 93 9.64 17.20 -7.14
N GLY A 94 8.43 16.82 -6.73
CA GLY A 94 7.31 16.62 -7.64
C GLY A 94 7.33 15.30 -8.41
N GLY A 95 8.12 14.29 -8.01
CA GLY A 95 8.03 12.98 -8.65
C GLY A 95 8.54 11.78 -7.85
N LEU A 96 8.59 10.65 -8.57
CA LEU A 96 9.08 9.35 -8.12
C LEU A 96 10.42 8.99 -8.78
N ILE A 97 11.37 9.91 -8.69
CA ILE A 97 12.76 9.70 -9.10
C ILE A 97 13.61 9.77 -7.85
N LEU A 98 14.30 8.68 -7.52
CA LEU A 98 15.20 8.64 -6.36
C LEU A 98 16.55 9.23 -6.75
N GLU A 99 17.07 10.15 -5.94
CA GLU A 99 18.46 10.60 -5.99
C GLU A 99 19.19 10.12 -4.73
N THR A 100 20.27 9.38 -4.92
CA THR A 100 21.16 8.91 -3.85
C THR A 100 22.53 9.57 -4.01
N THR A 101 22.96 10.28 -2.99
CA THR A 101 24.27 10.92 -2.92
C THR A 101 25.22 10.07 -2.10
N TRP A 102 26.39 9.78 -2.67
CA TRP A 102 27.44 9.01 -2.03
C TRP A 102 28.65 9.90 -1.77
N GLN A 103 29.13 9.87 -0.53
CA GLN A 103 30.41 10.44 -0.14
C GLN A 103 31.39 9.30 0.12
N THR A 104 32.40 9.20 -0.73
CA THR A 104 33.52 8.27 -0.53
C THR A 104 34.72 9.03 0.04
N GLN A 105 35.78 8.31 0.41
CA GLN A 105 37.03 8.94 0.84
C GLN A 105 37.68 9.80 -0.26
N THR A 106 37.41 9.50 -1.53
CA THR A 106 38.14 10.05 -2.68
C THR A 106 37.27 10.90 -3.61
N GLY A 107 35.96 10.97 -3.39
CA GLY A 107 35.05 11.70 -4.27
C GLY A 107 33.57 11.51 -3.94
N TRP A 108 32.73 12.13 -4.77
CA TRP A 108 31.28 12.18 -4.63
C TRP A 108 30.59 11.65 -5.88
N LEU A 109 29.57 10.80 -5.66
CA LEU A 109 28.75 10.21 -6.71
C LEU A 109 27.29 10.59 -6.48
N ILE A 110 26.58 10.91 -7.56
CA ILE A 110 25.12 11.01 -7.56
C ILE A 110 24.58 9.89 -8.44
N VAL A 111 23.70 9.07 -7.87
CA VAL A 111 22.94 8.05 -8.60
C VAL A 111 21.48 8.49 -8.66
N ARG A 112 20.86 8.42 -9.83
CA ARG A 112 19.41 8.64 -9.99
C ARG A 112 18.74 7.41 -10.56
N ASP A 113 17.65 6.99 -9.93
CA ASP A 113 16.89 5.80 -10.28
C ASP A 113 15.45 6.18 -10.63
N ALA A 114 14.95 5.63 -11.74
CA ALA A 114 13.57 5.79 -12.17
C ALA A 114 13.06 4.54 -12.91
N LEU A 115 11.79 4.22 -12.72
CA LEU A 115 11.02 3.47 -13.71
C LEU A 115 10.53 4.48 -14.75
N VAL A 116 10.89 4.27 -16.01
CA VAL A 116 10.82 5.32 -17.04
C VAL A 116 9.40 5.52 -17.54
N MET A 117 8.96 6.78 -17.49
CA MET A 117 7.75 7.25 -18.15
C MET A 117 8.12 8.00 -19.44
N GLY A 118 7.54 7.55 -20.54
CA GLY A 118 7.73 8.11 -21.88
C GLY A 118 6.42 8.64 -22.46
N ARG A 119 6.48 9.18 -23.68
CA ARG A 119 5.26 9.56 -24.41
C ARG A 119 4.50 8.31 -24.85
N TRP A 120 3.18 8.47 -25.03
CA TRP A 120 2.36 7.44 -25.67
C TRP A 120 2.99 6.94 -26.99
N HIS A 121 3.18 5.63 -27.11
CA HIS A 121 3.93 5.04 -28.21
C HIS A 121 3.15 3.97 -29.01
N ALA A 122 2.03 3.45 -28.50
CA ALA A 122 1.19 2.48 -29.20
C ALA A 122 0.28 3.16 -30.25
N ASN A 123 0.90 3.66 -31.33
CA ASN A 123 0.21 4.37 -32.43
C ASN A 123 -0.12 3.47 -33.62
N GLU A 124 0.58 2.34 -33.77
CA GLU A 124 0.40 1.42 -34.91
C GLU A 124 -0.60 0.30 -34.61
N GLN A 125 -0.66 -0.15 -33.35
CA GLN A 125 -1.56 -1.21 -32.89
C GLN A 125 -2.09 -0.87 -31.50
N ARG A 126 -3.32 -1.31 -31.21
CA ARG A 126 -3.93 -1.15 -29.89
C ARG A 126 -3.13 -1.96 -28.87
N SER A 127 -2.79 -1.34 -27.73
CA SER A 127 -2.19 -2.06 -26.60
C SER A 127 -3.13 -3.21 -26.14
N PRO A 128 -2.61 -4.44 -25.99
CA PRO A 128 -3.40 -5.59 -25.55
C PRO A 128 -3.72 -5.54 -24.05
N THR A 129 -2.97 -4.76 -23.27
CA THR A 129 -3.08 -4.71 -21.80
C THR A 129 -3.96 -3.55 -21.31
N ARG A 130 -4.05 -2.46 -22.09
CA ARG A 130 -4.80 -1.26 -21.69
C ARG A 130 -6.31 -1.39 -21.92
N ARG A 131 -7.05 -1.30 -20.82
CA ARG A 131 -8.52 -1.24 -20.77
C ARG A 131 -9.03 0.18 -20.48
N ARG A 132 -8.21 1.03 -19.83
CA ARG A 132 -8.52 2.45 -19.59
C ARG A 132 -8.06 3.33 -20.74
N THR A 133 -8.65 4.53 -20.82
CA THR A 133 -8.30 5.54 -21.82
C THR A 133 -6.83 5.94 -21.68
N PRO A 134 -6.02 5.82 -22.75
CA PRO A 134 -4.62 6.25 -22.75
C PRO A 134 -4.43 7.70 -22.29
N SER A 135 -3.29 7.98 -21.66
CA SER A 135 -2.79 9.33 -21.39
C SER A 135 -1.69 9.71 -22.38
N ASP A 136 -1.25 10.97 -22.32
CA ASP A 136 -0.09 11.45 -23.10
C ASP A 136 1.23 10.77 -22.71
N TRP A 137 1.26 10.12 -21.55
CA TRP A 137 2.38 9.41 -20.97
C TRP A 137 2.09 7.92 -20.82
N ASP A 138 3.11 7.09 -20.97
CA ASP A 138 3.04 5.63 -20.83
C ASP A 138 4.35 5.07 -20.23
N ALA A 139 4.28 3.87 -19.64
CA ALA A 139 5.46 3.15 -19.16
C ALA A 139 6.33 2.72 -20.34
N GLU A 140 7.65 2.92 -20.25
CA GLU A 140 8.59 2.41 -21.26
C GLU A 140 9.16 1.03 -20.90
N HIS A 141 8.77 0.47 -19.74
CA HIS A 141 9.24 -0.82 -19.24
C HIS A 141 10.77 -0.88 -19.07
N ILE A 142 11.32 0.18 -18.48
CA ILE A 142 12.76 0.34 -18.24
C ILE A 142 12.98 0.83 -16.81
N LEU A 143 13.80 0.09 -16.06
CA LEU A 143 14.46 0.60 -14.86
C LEU A 143 15.77 1.28 -15.29
N LEU A 144 15.81 2.60 -15.19
CA LEU A 144 16.94 3.42 -15.61
C LEU A 144 17.70 3.97 -14.41
N ARG A 145 19.02 3.80 -14.46
CA ARG A 145 19.95 4.26 -13.43
C ARG A 145 21.00 5.15 -14.08
N THR A 146 21.07 6.43 -13.72
CA THR A 146 22.12 7.35 -14.19
C THR A 146 23.07 7.68 -13.05
N VAL A 147 24.34 7.84 -13.38
CA VAL A 147 25.43 8.03 -12.42
C VAL A 147 26.30 9.19 -12.89
N LYS A 148 26.60 10.11 -11.98
CA LYS A 148 27.53 11.22 -12.21
C LYS A 148 28.55 11.31 -11.09
N CYS A 149 29.83 11.34 -11.43
CA CYS A 149 30.88 11.69 -10.48
C CYS A 149 31.00 13.22 -10.43
N VAL A 150 30.52 13.81 -9.33
CA VAL A 150 30.41 15.27 -9.20
C VAL A 150 31.67 15.92 -8.63
N SER A 151 32.54 15.14 -7.98
CA SER A 151 33.83 15.62 -7.52
C SER A 151 34.78 14.45 -7.21
N GLY A 152 36.07 14.64 -7.45
CA GLY A 152 37.11 13.69 -7.07
C GLY A 152 37.12 12.42 -7.93
N THR A 153 37.33 11.27 -7.30
CA THR A 153 37.42 9.97 -7.96
C THR A 153 36.62 8.94 -7.17
N VAL A 154 35.83 8.12 -7.85
CA VAL A 154 35.02 7.06 -7.22
C VAL A 154 35.13 5.76 -8.02
N GLU A 155 35.36 4.65 -7.31
CA GLU A 155 35.22 3.30 -7.89
C GLU A 155 33.74 2.93 -7.93
N LEU A 156 33.13 2.92 -9.11
CA LEU A 156 31.75 2.49 -9.32
C LEU A 156 31.68 0.97 -9.50
N GLU A 157 30.69 0.34 -8.89
CA GLU A 157 30.33 -1.06 -9.09
C GLU A 157 28.85 -1.20 -9.46
N MET A 158 28.57 -2.15 -10.34
CA MET A 158 27.23 -2.63 -10.70
C MET A 158 27.19 -4.15 -10.58
N SER A 159 26.12 -4.68 -10.01
CA SER A 159 25.85 -6.12 -9.82
C SER A 159 24.37 -6.37 -10.08
N CYS A 160 24.03 -7.15 -11.11
CA CYS A 160 22.67 -7.47 -11.51
C CYS A 160 22.48 -8.98 -11.57
N GLU A 161 21.69 -9.52 -10.63
CA GLU A 161 21.51 -10.95 -10.42
C GLU A 161 20.02 -11.28 -10.30
N PRO A 162 19.28 -11.36 -11.43
CA PRO A 162 17.86 -11.71 -11.38
C PRO A 162 17.66 -13.18 -10.95
N ALA A 163 16.61 -13.41 -10.19
CA ALA A 163 16.17 -14.72 -9.71
C ALA A 163 14.68 -14.89 -10.03
N PHE A 164 14.38 -15.55 -11.13
CA PHE A 164 13.02 -15.69 -11.65
C PHE A 164 12.16 -16.56 -10.74
N ASP A 165 10.85 -16.28 -10.78
CA ASP A 165 9.81 -17.01 -10.07
C ASP A 165 10.10 -17.15 -8.57
N TYR A 166 10.32 -16.02 -7.90
CA TYR A 166 10.66 -16.00 -6.46
C TYR A 166 11.86 -16.89 -6.15
N HIS A 167 12.90 -16.80 -6.98
CA HIS A 167 14.12 -17.60 -6.88
C HIS A 167 13.95 -19.12 -7.13
N ARG A 168 12.81 -19.58 -7.64
CA ARG A 168 12.65 -20.98 -8.09
C ARG A 168 13.47 -21.30 -9.32
N ALA A 169 13.76 -20.30 -10.16
CA ALA A 169 14.49 -20.48 -11.41
C ALA A 169 15.72 -19.55 -11.52
N PRO A 170 16.90 -20.08 -11.91
CA PRO A 170 18.08 -19.27 -12.09
C PRO A 170 18.07 -18.54 -13.44
N ALA A 171 18.67 -17.35 -13.46
CA ALA A 171 18.93 -16.62 -14.70
C ALA A 171 20.09 -17.24 -15.51
N ARG A 172 19.99 -17.12 -16.84
CA ARG A 172 21.08 -17.35 -17.78
C ARG A 172 21.38 -16.04 -18.51
N TRP A 173 22.62 -15.58 -18.43
CA TRP A 173 23.10 -14.42 -19.16
C TRP A 173 23.78 -14.77 -20.49
N GLU A 174 23.63 -13.90 -21.47
CA GLU A 174 24.38 -13.91 -22.73
C GLU A 174 24.67 -12.50 -23.22
N TYR A 175 25.77 -12.30 -23.92
CA TYR A 175 26.06 -11.04 -24.59
C TYR A 175 25.20 -10.91 -25.85
N THR A 176 24.55 -9.77 -26.03
CA THR A 176 23.74 -9.47 -27.21
C THR A 176 24.17 -8.20 -27.92
N GLY A 177 25.05 -7.42 -27.30
CA GLY A 177 25.68 -6.23 -27.88
C GLY A 177 26.80 -6.56 -28.88
N LYS A 178 27.29 -5.53 -29.57
CA LYS A 178 28.47 -5.67 -30.46
C LYS A 178 29.78 -5.62 -29.68
N VAL A 179 29.76 -4.99 -28.50
CA VAL A 179 30.84 -4.93 -27.52
C VAL A 179 30.29 -5.36 -26.14
N TYR A 180 30.82 -4.83 -25.04
CA TYR A 180 30.39 -5.12 -23.68
C TYR A 180 29.25 -4.22 -23.18
N GLU A 181 28.46 -3.63 -24.08
CA GLU A 181 27.43 -2.62 -23.80
C GLU A 181 26.04 -3.21 -23.58
N GLU A 182 25.81 -4.47 -23.98
CA GLU A 182 24.50 -5.10 -23.87
C GLU A 182 24.57 -6.61 -23.56
N ALA A 183 23.72 -7.06 -22.65
CA ALA A 183 23.52 -8.45 -22.31
C ALA A 183 22.05 -8.74 -22.00
N THR A 184 21.60 -9.98 -22.21
CA THR A 184 20.25 -10.43 -21.88
C THR A 184 20.27 -11.53 -20.83
N ALA A 185 19.29 -11.50 -19.93
CA ALA A 185 18.99 -12.56 -18.98
C ALA A 185 17.66 -13.23 -19.34
N THR A 186 17.67 -14.55 -19.38
CA THR A 186 16.47 -15.39 -19.57
C THR A 186 16.32 -16.40 -18.43
N CYS A 187 15.10 -16.85 -18.19
CA CYS A 187 14.84 -17.94 -17.25
C CYS A 187 15.38 -19.26 -17.83
N ARG A 188 16.27 -19.96 -17.10
CA ARG A 188 16.93 -21.16 -17.61
C ARG A 188 15.98 -22.36 -17.78
N THR A 189 14.93 -22.43 -16.97
CA THR A 189 14.08 -23.62 -16.83
C THR A 189 12.73 -23.50 -17.54
N ALA A 190 12.41 -22.34 -18.08
CA ALA A 190 11.10 -22.04 -18.66
C ALA A 190 11.12 -22.08 -20.19
N ALA A 191 9.97 -22.36 -20.78
CA ALA A 191 9.82 -22.26 -22.23
C ALA A 191 9.93 -20.79 -22.69
N PRO A 192 10.35 -20.53 -23.94
CA PRO A 192 10.37 -19.17 -24.47
C PRO A 192 9.00 -18.49 -24.34
N GLY A 193 8.97 -17.32 -23.68
CA GLY A 193 7.76 -16.52 -23.48
C GLY A 193 7.02 -16.74 -22.15
N GLU A 194 7.39 -17.75 -21.34
CA GLU A 194 6.79 -17.95 -20.00
C GLU A 194 7.23 -16.91 -18.98
N HIS A 195 8.46 -16.39 -19.12
CA HIS A 195 8.99 -15.27 -18.32
C HIS A 195 9.54 -14.17 -19.23
N PRO A 196 9.54 -12.91 -18.75
CA PRO A 196 10.12 -11.80 -19.50
C PRO A 196 11.61 -12.01 -19.73
N THR A 197 12.09 -11.64 -20.92
CA THR A 197 13.52 -11.52 -21.20
C THR A 197 13.98 -10.15 -20.69
N LEU A 198 15.01 -10.14 -19.84
CA LEU A 198 15.56 -8.90 -19.31
C LEU A 198 16.76 -8.48 -20.15
N ARG A 199 16.80 -7.23 -20.62
CA ARG A 199 17.93 -6.69 -21.38
C ARG A 199 18.62 -5.60 -20.57
N LEU A 200 19.91 -5.75 -20.36
CA LEU A 200 20.77 -4.76 -19.73
C LEU A 200 21.50 -3.99 -20.82
N THR A 201 21.33 -2.66 -20.88
CA THR A 201 22.05 -1.76 -21.81
C THR A 201 22.80 -0.70 -21.00
N SER A 202 24.09 -0.48 -21.30
CA SER A 202 24.93 0.42 -20.52
C SER A 202 26.13 0.93 -21.33
N ASN A 203 26.66 2.11 -20.96
CA ASN A 203 28.00 2.53 -21.38
C ASN A 203 29.13 2.00 -20.48
N LEU A 204 28.79 1.20 -19.45
CA LEU A 204 29.75 0.41 -18.70
C LEU A 204 30.12 -0.86 -19.46
N ARG A 205 31.30 -1.41 -19.16
CA ARG A 205 31.73 -2.70 -19.71
C ARG A 205 31.15 -3.82 -18.85
N LEU A 206 30.14 -4.50 -19.36
CA LEU A 206 29.47 -5.63 -18.73
C LEU A 206 30.36 -6.88 -18.76
N GLY A 207 30.50 -7.54 -17.63
CA GLY A 207 31.04 -8.89 -17.49
C GLY A 207 29.95 -9.85 -17.02
N LEU A 208 29.96 -11.08 -17.51
CA LEU A 208 28.99 -12.11 -17.14
C LEU A 208 29.66 -13.19 -16.28
N GLU A 209 29.17 -13.37 -15.06
CA GLU A 209 29.70 -14.31 -14.07
C GLU A 209 28.56 -15.21 -13.56
N GLY A 210 28.39 -16.38 -14.19
CA GLY A 210 27.34 -17.32 -13.82
C GLY A 210 25.93 -16.75 -14.04
N ARG A 211 25.22 -16.45 -12.94
CA ARG A 211 23.86 -15.87 -12.96
C ARG A 211 23.83 -14.35 -12.78
N GLU A 212 25.00 -13.71 -12.79
CA GLU A 212 25.15 -12.29 -12.51
C GLU A 212 25.83 -11.55 -13.68
N ALA A 213 25.33 -10.35 -13.99
CA ALA A 213 26.02 -9.36 -14.80
C ALA A 213 26.69 -8.33 -13.88
N ARG A 214 27.99 -8.10 -14.05
CA ARG A 214 28.80 -7.18 -13.25
C ARG A 214 29.42 -6.09 -14.11
N ALA A 215 29.70 -4.93 -13.53
CA ALA A 215 30.58 -3.94 -14.12
C ALA A 215 31.32 -3.18 -13.03
N ARG A 216 32.57 -2.79 -13.31
CA ARG A 216 33.37 -1.94 -12.44
C ARG A 216 34.12 -0.91 -13.27
N THR A 217 34.12 0.33 -12.83
CA THR A 217 34.90 1.39 -13.48
C THR A 217 35.34 2.44 -12.47
N ARG A 218 36.51 3.02 -12.69
CA ARG A 218 36.96 4.20 -11.98
C ARG A 218 36.38 5.43 -12.67
N MET A 219 35.58 6.20 -11.96
CA MET A 219 35.04 7.47 -12.43
C MET A 219 35.85 8.63 -11.85
N VAL A 220 36.09 9.65 -12.65
CA VAL A 220 36.65 10.95 -12.23
C VAL A 220 35.59 12.05 -12.35
N GLU A 221 35.84 13.19 -11.73
CA GLU A 221 34.95 14.36 -11.81
C GLU A 221 34.54 14.69 -13.26
N GLY A 222 33.24 14.78 -13.49
CA GLY A 222 32.65 15.03 -14.81
C GLY A 222 32.22 13.75 -15.56
N ASP A 223 32.72 12.59 -15.17
CA ASP A 223 32.32 11.32 -15.78
C ASP A 223 30.85 11.00 -15.52
N ASN A 224 30.23 10.37 -16.52
CA ASN A 224 28.84 9.96 -16.51
C ASN A 224 28.69 8.49 -16.94
N ALA A 225 27.79 7.76 -16.29
CA ALA A 225 27.41 6.41 -16.66
C ALA A 225 25.90 6.21 -16.59
N PHE A 226 25.38 5.25 -17.35
CA PHE A 226 24.00 4.81 -17.25
C PHE A 226 23.90 3.29 -17.30
N VAL A 227 22.86 2.74 -16.69
CA VAL A 227 22.48 1.33 -16.80
C VAL A 227 20.97 1.27 -16.94
N ALA A 228 20.48 0.63 -17.99
CA ALA A 228 19.06 0.44 -18.27
C ALA A 228 18.73 -1.05 -18.29
N LEU A 229 17.80 -1.48 -17.43
CA LEU A 229 17.23 -2.83 -17.43
C LEU A 229 15.83 -2.75 -18.06
N SER A 230 15.62 -3.37 -19.22
CA SER A 230 14.35 -3.36 -19.94
C SER A 230 13.74 -4.75 -20.11
N TRP A 231 12.42 -4.82 -20.26
CA TRP A 231 11.67 -6.08 -20.44
C TRP A 231 10.59 -6.01 -21.52
N SER A 232 10.71 -5.05 -22.44
CA SER A 232 9.85 -4.88 -23.60
C SER A 232 10.67 -4.60 -24.86
N ASP A 233 9.97 -4.43 -25.99
CA ASP A 233 10.56 -4.05 -27.27
C ASP A 233 10.77 -2.53 -27.42
N VAL A 234 10.36 -1.72 -26.43
CA VAL A 234 10.67 -0.29 -26.41
C VAL A 234 12.20 -0.14 -26.35
N PRO A 235 12.83 0.57 -27.32
CA PRO A 235 14.28 0.69 -27.34
C PRO A 235 14.81 1.30 -26.04
N ALA A 236 15.83 0.69 -25.44
CA ALA A 236 16.57 1.27 -24.32
C ALA A 236 17.48 2.42 -24.79
N PRO A 237 17.85 3.37 -23.91
CA PRO A 237 18.84 4.40 -24.24
C PRO A 237 20.20 3.76 -24.58
N ARG A 238 20.89 4.33 -25.57
CA ARG A 238 22.21 3.89 -26.03
C ARG A 238 23.34 4.81 -25.58
N THR A 239 23.01 6.03 -25.15
CA THR A 239 23.95 7.04 -24.67
C THR A 239 23.53 7.60 -23.32
N PHE A 240 24.45 8.26 -22.62
CA PHE A 240 24.12 8.92 -21.36
C PHE A 240 23.16 10.09 -21.58
N GLU A 241 23.29 10.80 -22.70
CA GLU A 241 22.43 11.91 -23.10
C GLU A 241 20.98 11.44 -23.27
N GLU A 242 20.75 10.35 -23.99
CA GLU A 242 19.42 9.74 -24.13
C GLU A 242 18.85 9.27 -22.78
N ALA A 243 19.70 8.69 -21.93
CA ALA A 243 19.31 8.29 -20.57
C ALA A 243 18.93 9.51 -19.71
N SER A 244 19.69 10.60 -19.79
CA SER A 244 19.40 11.86 -19.10
C SER A 244 18.09 12.47 -19.58
N ASP A 245 17.82 12.43 -20.89
CA ASP A 245 16.57 12.93 -21.48
C ASP A 245 15.36 12.12 -20.99
N ARG A 246 15.46 10.79 -20.92
CA ARG A 246 14.40 9.93 -20.34
C ARG A 246 14.15 10.20 -18.86
N MET A 247 15.22 10.43 -18.09
CA MET A 247 15.12 10.81 -16.69
C MET A 247 14.38 12.15 -16.52
N TRP A 248 14.66 13.11 -17.41
CA TRP A 248 13.97 14.39 -17.45
C TRP A 248 12.50 14.25 -17.84
N GLN A 249 12.19 13.51 -18.91
CA GLN A 249 10.82 13.24 -19.35
C GLN A 249 9.99 12.55 -18.25
N THR A 250 10.59 11.58 -17.57
CA THR A 250 9.96 10.92 -16.42
C THR A 250 9.64 11.92 -15.31
N THR A 251 10.58 12.82 -15.01
CA THR A 251 10.36 13.90 -14.03
C THR A 251 9.19 14.80 -14.42
N GLU A 252 9.10 15.19 -15.70
CA GLU A 252 8.03 16.03 -16.20
C GLU A 252 6.67 15.33 -16.18
N CYS A 253 6.60 14.03 -16.49
CA CYS A 253 5.38 13.23 -16.34
C CYS A 253 4.81 13.34 -14.91
N TRP A 254 5.63 13.06 -13.90
CA TRP A 254 5.21 13.11 -12.51
C TRP A 254 4.84 14.52 -12.05
N ARG A 255 5.61 15.54 -12.48
CA ARG A 255 5.33 16.94 -12.13
C ARG A 255 4.02 17.42 -12.71
N GLN A 256 3.78 17.16 -13.99
CA GLN A 256 2.52 17.53 -14.65
C GLN A 256 1.33 16.92 -13.91
N TRP A 257 1.43 15.64 -13.51
CA TRP A 257 0.38 14.98 -12.75
C TRP A 257 0.18 15.63 -11.37
N VAL A 258 1.23 15.77 -10.56
CA VAL A 258 1.07 16.27 -9.18
C VAL A 258 0.62 17.73 -9.14
N THR A 259 0.92 18.54 -10.17
CA THR A 259 0.47 19.95 -10.23
C THR A 259 -1.03 20.12 -10.44
N ILE A 260 -1.74 19.08 -10.87
CA ILE A 260 -3.22 19.10 -10.97
C ILE A 260 -3.85 19.13 -9.57
N GLY A 261 -3.18 18.48 -8.61
CA GLY A 261 -3.67 18.36 -7.23
C GLY A 261 -3.68 19.69 -6.47
N ARG A 262 -4.67 19.83 -5.59
CA ARG A 262 -4.85 20.94 -4.66
C ARG A 262 -4.23 20.57 -3.32
N PHE A 263 -3.13 21.22 -3.00
CA PHE A 263 -2.43 21.02 -1.73
C PHE A 263 -2.48 22.33 -0.92
N PRO A 264 -3.00 22.31 0.32
CA PRO A 264 -3.02 23.48 1.19
C PRO A 264 -1.61 24.06 1.39
N ASP A 265 -1.53 25.37 1.57
CA ASP A 265 -0.29 26.04 1.93
C ASP A 265 -0.01 25.86 3.43
N HIS A 266 0.48 24.67 3.77
CA HIS A 266 0.69 24.24 5.14
C HIS A 266 2.05 23.51 5.27
N PRO A 267 2.75 23.55 6.42
CA PRO A 267 3.98 22.79 6.64
C PRO A 267 3.88 21.29 6.30
N TRP A 268 2.68 20.70 6.45
CA TRP A 268 2.44 19.29 6.15
C TRP A 268 2.18 18.99 4.65
N ARG A 269 2.20 20.00 3.78
CA ARG A 269 2.03 19.86 2.32
C ARG A 269 2.90 18.76 1.72
N GLY A 270 4.14 18.65 2.17
CA GLY A 270 5.08 17.64 1.66
C GLY A 270 4.65 16.19 1.94
N HIS A 271 3.92 15.94 3.03
CA HIS A 271 3.37 14.61 3.34
C HIS A 271 2.17 14.27 2.45
N LEU A 272 1.31 15.26 2.18
CA LEU A 272 0.20 15.11 1.24
C LEU A 272 0.70 14.82 -0.18
N GLN A 273 1.68 15.57 -0.67
CA GLN A 273 2.24 15.37 -2.01
C GLN A 273 2.93 14.01 -2.16
N ARG A 274 3.71 13.58 -1.15
CA ARG A 274 4.34 12.25 -1.18
C ARG A 274 3.31 11.13 -1.16
N SER A 275 2.29 11.23 -0.31
CA SER A 275 1.25 10.21 -0.21
C SER A 275 0.45 10.11 -1.51
N ALA A 276 0.07 11.25 -2.11
CA ALA A 276 -0.60 11.28 -3.41
C ALA A 276 0.23 10.64 -4.53
N LEU A 277 1.52 10.98 -4.63
CA LEU A 277 2.44 10.35 -5.60
C LEU A 277 2.58 8.85 -5.37
N THR A 278 2.63 8.41 -4.10
CA THR A 278 2.73 6.99 -3.75
C THR A 278 1.49 6.23 -4.21
N LEU A 279 0.30 6.76 -3.93
CA LEU A 279 -0.97 6.16 -4.37
C LEU A 279 -1.11 6.13 -5.89
N LYS A 280 -0.67 7.18 -6.57
CA LYS A 280 -0.59 7.16 -8.04
C LYS A 280 0.35 6.07 -8.53
N GLY A 281 1.50 5.92 -7.89
CA GLY A 281 2.45 4.85 -8.21
C GLY A 281 1.92 3.44 -7.91
N LEU A 282 0.99 3.28 -6.97
CA LEU A 282 0.32 2.01 -6.67
C LEU A 282 -0.90 1.74 -7.58
N THR A 283 -1.31 2.71 -8.39
CA THR A 283 -2.39 2.55 -9.36
C THR A 283 -1.82 1.92 -10.63
N TYR A 284 -2.30 0.72 -10.97
CA TYR A 284 -1.99 0.02 -12.20
C TYR A 284 -2.76 0.67 -13.38
N ALA A 285 -2.08 1.55 -14.09
CA ALA A 285 -2.66 2.40 -15.14
C ALA A 285 -3.40 1.64 -16.28
N PRO A 286 -3.03 0.40 -16.66
CA PRO A 286 -3.74 -0.30 -17.72
C PRO A 286 -5.20 -0.61 -17.40
N THR A 287 -5.53 -0.95 -16.15
CA THR A 287 -6.89 -1.33 -15.75
C THR A 287 -7.54 -0.33 -14.82
N GLY A 288 -6.75 0.44 -14.05
CA GLY A 288 -7.24 1.31 -12.97
C GLY A 288 -7.22 0.64 -11.60
N ALA A 289 -6.75 -0.60 -11.48
CA ALA A 289 -6.61 -1.29 -10.21
C ALA A 289 -5.65 -0.56 -9.26
N LEU A 290 -5.99 -0.44 -7.98
CA LEU A 290 -5.09 0.09 -6.97
C LEU A 290 -4.58 -1.05 -6.10
N LEU A 291 -3.26 -1.21 -6.03
CA LEU A 291 -2.60 -2.18 -5.16
C LEU A 291 -2.76 -1.77 -3.68
N ALA A 292 -3.03 -2.72 -2.79
CA ALA A 292 -2.94 -2.47 -1.34
C ALA A 292 -1.50 -2.17 -0.91
N ALA A 293 -0.52 -2.91 -1.45
CA ALA A 293 0.90 -2.61 -1.40
C ALA A 293 1.62 -3.29 -2.57
N PRO A 294 2.85 -2.89 -2.94
CA PRO A 294 3.58 -3.55 -4.02
C PRO A 294 4.33 -4.81 -3.54
N THR A 295 4.26 -5.16 -2.26
CA THR A 295 5.02 -6.25 -1.62
C THR A 295 4.12 -7.39 -1.12
N THR A 296 4.77 -8.50 -0.80
CA THR A 296 4.16 -9.63 -0.08
C THR A 296 5.00 -10.00 1.14
N SER A 297 4.37 -10.62 2.12
CA SER A 297 5.00 -11.42 3.19
C SER A 297 6.01 -10.67 4.05
N LEU A 298 5.87 -9.35 4.14
CA LEU A 298 6.55 -8.58 5.16
C LEU A 298 5.79 -8.73 6.49
N PRO A 299 6.50 -8.92 7.61
CA PRO A 299 5.85 -9.33 8.85
C PRO A 299 5.23 -8.18 9.63
N GLU A 300 3.98 -8.35 10.09
CA GLU A 300 3.30 -7.47 11.06
C GLU A 300 3.99 -7.51 12.45
N THR A 301 4.79 -8.53 12.74
CA THR A 301 5.63 -8.58 13.95
C THR A 301 6.90 -9.37 13.67
N PRO A 302 8.08 -8.96 14.17
CA PRO A 302 9.34 -9.66 13.91
C PRO A 302 9.25 -11.18 14.17
N GLY A 303 9.56 -11.98 13.16
CA GLY A 303 9.50 -13.45 13.23
C GLY A 303 8.09 -14.06 13.26
N GLY A 304 7.02 -13.25 13.16
CA GLY A 304 5.63 -13.68 13.25
C GLY A 304 5.09 -14.38 12.01
N GLU A 305 3.86 -14.89 12.14
CA GLU A 305 3.14 -15.64 11.10
C GLU A 305 2.14 -14.80 10.28
N ARG A 306 1.94 -13.54 10.66
CA ARG A 306 1.08 -12.56 9.99
C ARG A 306 1.84 -11.89 8.84
N ASN A 307 1.96 -12.64 7.75
CA ASN A 307 2.73 -12.28 6.55
C ASN A 307 1.85 -12.53 5.32
N TRP A 308 1.40 -11.48 4.64
CA TRP A 308 0.37 -11.56 3.59
C TRP A 308 0.81 -10.97 2.26
N ASP A 309 0.23 -11.45 1.16
CA ASP A 309 0.42 -10.87 -0.17
C ASP A 309 -0.57 -9.73 -0.42
N TYR A 310 -0.06 -8.51 -0.57
CA TYR A 310 -0.84 -7.27 -0.70
C TYR A 310 -0.84 -6.70 -2.12
N ARG A 311 -0.32 -7.45 -3.09
CA ARG A 311 -0.17 -7.01 -4.50
C ARG A 311 -1.46 -7.08 -5.31
N TYR A 312 -2.59 -7.09 -4.63
CA TYR A 312 -3.92 -7.22 -5.21
C TYR A 312 -4.74 -5.96 -4.94
N ALA A 313 -5.86 -5.83 -5.64
CA ALA A 313 -6.77 -4.70 -5.51
C ALA A 313 -7.96 -5.09 -4.64
N TRP A 314 -7.94 -4.64 -3.39
CA TRP A 314 -9.11 -4.73 -2.50
C TRP A 314 -10.15 -3.69 -2.90
N VAL A 315 -11.41 -4.12 -2.97
CA VAL A 315 -12.54 -3.21 -3.24
C VAL A 315 -12.64 -2.13 -2.15
N ARG A 316 -12.37 -2.53 -0.90
CA ARG A 316 -12.41 -1.66 0.26
C ARG A 316 -11.37 -0.54 0.21
N ASP A 317 -10.10 -0.93 0.21
CA ASP A 317 -8.95 -0.02 0.28
C ASP A 317 -9.03 1.05 -0.80
N SER A 318 -9.45 0.61 -1.99
CA SER A 318 -9.55 1.45 -3.16
C SER A 318 -10.65 2.50 -3.04
N THR A 319 -11.77 2.25 -2.35
CA THR A 319 -12.80 3.26 -2.09
C THR A 319 -12.29 4.40 -1.23
N PHE A 320 -11.63 4.07 -0.11
CA PHE A 320 -10.98 5.08 0.71
C PHE A 320 -9.90 5.82 -0.11
N ALA A 321 -9.35 5.14 -1.12
CA ALA A 321 -8.41 5.74 -2.05
C ALA A 321 -9.00 6.85 -2.90
N LEU A 322 -10.17 6.58 -3.46
CA LEU A 322 -10.92 7.56 -4.25
C LEU A 322 -11.20 8.79 -3.39
N TRP A 323 -11.57 8.61 -2.13
CA TRP A 323 -11.87 9.75 -1.25
C TRP A 323 -10.64 10.63 -0.98
N GLY A 324 -9.48 10.03 -0.68
CA GLY A 324 -8.24 10.77 -0.43
C GLY A 324 -7.76 11.54 -1.66
N LEU A 325 -7.69 10.89 -2.82
CA LEU A 325 -7.27 11.52 -4.07
C LEU A 325 -8.27 12.57 -4.56
N TYR A 326 -9.57 12.29 -4.45
CA TYR A 326 -10.63 13.24 -4.79
C TYR A 326 -10.59 14.49 -3.91
N THR A 327 -10.31 14.34 -2.60
CA THR A 327 -10.14 15.48 -1.68
C THR A 327 -9.01 16.41 -2.11
N LEU A 328 -8.00 15.89 -2.78
CA LEU A 328 -6.90 16.64 -3.38
C LEU A 328 -7.20 17.06 -4.84
N GLY A 329 -8.40 16.82 -5.38
CA GLY A 329 -8.76 17.18 -6.75
C GLY A 329 -8.16 16.26 -7.83
N LEU A 330 -7.75 15.05 -7.48
CA LEU A 330 -7.19 14.04 -8.37
C LEU A 330 -8.26 12.98 -8.65
N ASP A 331 -9.14 13.24 -9.62
CA ASP A 331 -10.35 12.44 -9.86
C ASP A 331 -10.21 11.37 -10.96
N ARG A 332 -9.19 11.46 -11.83
CA ARG A 332 -9.00 10.51 -12.94
C ARG A 332 -8.76 9.09 -12.45
N GLU A 333 -7.84 8.90 -11.52
CA GLU A 333 -7.51 7.60 -10.94
C GLU A 333 -8.74 6.98 -10.28
N ALA A 334 -9.59 7.81 -9.68
CA ALA A 334 -10.82 7.34 -9.08
C ALA A 334 -11.81 6.77 -10.12
N ASN A 335 -11.98 7.47 -11.25
CA ASN A 335 -12.84 7.02 -12.35
C ASN A 335 -12.34 5.72 -12.99
N ASP A 336 -11.02 5.59 -13.16
CA ASP A 336 -10.40 4.40 -13.72
C ASP A 336 -10.61 3.20 -12.79
N PHE A 337 -10.51 3.39 -11.47
CA PHE A 337 -10.80 2.34 -10.50
C PHE A 337 -12.28 1.89 -10.50
N PHE A 338 -13.23 2.82 -10.59
CA PHE A 338 -14.65 2.43 -10.74
C PHE A 338 -14.89 1.56 -11.97
N SER A 339 -14.21 1.89 -13.07
CA SER A 339 -14.28 1.10 -14.27
C SER A 339 -13.64 -0.27 -14.09
N PHE A 340 -12.53 -0.37 -13.33
CA PHE A 340 -11.92 -1.64 -12.96
C PHE A 340 -12.87 -2.55 -12.18
N ILE A 341 -13.57 -2.03 -11.17
CA ILE A 341 -14.56 -2.80 -10.40
C ILE A 341 -15.73 -3.22 -11.28
N PHE A 342 -16.24 -2.32 -12.12
CA PHE A 342 -17.29 -2.65 -13.07
C PHE A 342 -16.88 -3.80 -14.01
N ASP A 343 -15.66 -3.73 -14.58
CA ASP A 343 -15.12 -4.76 -15.46
C ASP A 343 -14.91 -6.09 -14.71
N SER A 344 -14.42 -6.05 -13.47
CA SER A 344 -14.14 -7.23 -12.64
C SER A 344 -15.39 -7.84 -11.99
N SER A 345 -16.54 -7.16 -12.07
CA SER A 345 -17.84 -7.64 -11.58
C SER A 345 -18.73 -8.19 -12.69
N GLN A 346 -18.15 -8.47 -13.86
CA GLN A 346 -18.83 -9.07 -15.01
C GLN A 346 -18.18 -10.40 -15.36
N SER A 347 -19.02 -11.36 -15.76
CA SER A 347 -18.57 -12.62 -16.36
C SER A 347 -18.09 -12.40 -17.80
N ASP A 348 -17.42 -13.40 -18.37
CA ASP A 348 -16.96 -13.40 -19.76
C ASP A 348 -18.11 -13.18 -20.78
N ASN A 349 -19.35 -13.54 -20.40
CA ASN A 349 -20.54 -13.36 -21.23
C ASN A 349 -21.22 -11.98 -21.02
N GLY A 350 -20.67 -11.14 -20.14
CA GLY A 350 -21.25 -9.85 -19.76
C GLY A 350 -22.35 -9.94 -18.69
N ASP A 351 -22.66 -11.13 -18.19
CA ASP A 351 -23.60 -11.28 -17.08
C ASP A 351 -22.93 -10.84 -15.77
N PRO A 352 -23.58 -10.03 -14.93
CA PRO A 352 -22.96 -9.55 -13.71
C PRO A 352 -22.72 -10.69 -12.71
N THR A 353 -21.59 -10.65 -12.01
CA THR A 353 -21.18 -11.60 -10.96
C THR A 353 -21.24 -10.93 -9.59
N SER A 354 -21.20 -11.72 -8.51
CA SER A 354 -21.10 -11.16 -7.17
C SER A 354 -19.72 -10.54 -6.96
N LEU A 355 -19.65 -9.42 -6.23
CA LEU A 355 -18.38 -8.78 -5.89
C LEU A 355 -17.54 -9.69 -4.99
N GLN A 356 -16.25 -9.79 -5.28
CA GLN A 356 -15.26 -10.39 -4.39
C GLN A 356 -14.59 -9.30 -3.54
N VAL A 357 -13.95 -9.74 -2.45
CA VAL A 357 -13.16 -8.87 -1.56
C VAL A 357 -12.04 -8.16 -2.31
N MET A 358 -11.35 -8.90 -3.19
CA MET A 358 -10.18 -8.43 -3.90
C MET A 358 -10.00 -9.15 -5.24
N TYR A 359 -9.20 -8.56 -6.12
CA TYR A 359 -8.91 -9.05 -7.46
C TYR A 359 -7.43 -8.90 -7.81
N GLY A 360 -6.95 -9.73 -8.74
CA GLY A 360 -5.68 -9.47 -9.43
C GLY A 360 -5.74 -8.14 -10.21
N VAL A 361 -4.59 -7.54 -10.53
CA VAL A 361 -4.60 -6.21 -11.20
C VAL A 361 -5.21 -6.25 -12.60
N GLY A 362 -5.30 -7.43 -13.21
CA GLY A 362 -6.00 -7.70 -14.47
C GLY A 362 -7.49 -8.01 -14.31
N GLY A 363 -8.02 -8.04 -13.09
CA GLY A 363 -9.39 -8.46 -12.75
C GLY A 363 -9.52 -9.96 -12.49
N GLU A 364 -8.41 -10.66 -12.27
CA GLU A 364 -8.41 -12.09 -12.00
C GLU A 364 -9.12 -12.40 -10.67
N HIS A 365 -10.06 -13.35 -10.70
CA HIS A 365 -10.90 -13.75 -9.54
C HIS A 365 -10.27 -14.80 -8.63
N THR A 366 -9.17 -15.43 -9.06
CA THR A 366 -8.56 -16.58 -8.38
C THR A 366 -7.17 -16.19 -7.89
N LEU A 367 -7.02 -16.10 -6.57
CA LEU A 367 -5.79 -15.66 -5.91
C LEU A 367 -5.34 -16.69 -4.87
N VAL A 368 -5.24 -17.96 -5.31
CA VAL A 368 -4.94 -19.09 -4.43
C VAL A 368 -3.69 -18.81 -3.61
N GLU A 369 -3.84 -18.87 -2.28
CA GLU A 369 -2.75 -18.72 -1.34
C GLU A 369 -1.82 -19.94 -1.40
N GLU A 370 -0.52 -19.69 -1.55
CA GLU A 370 0.54 -20.69 -1.60
C GLU A 370 1.71 -20.27 -0.71
N GLU A 371 2.28 -21.22 0.04
CA GLU A 371 3.47 -20.98 0.85
C GLU A 371 4.78 -21.32 0.09
N LEU A 372 5.69 -20.34 0.03
CA LEU A 372 7.02 -20.46 -0.54
C LEU A 372 8.03 -20.99 0.48
N THR A 373 7.98 -22.29 0.76
CA THR A 373 8.79 -22.94 1.81
C THR A 373 10.32 -22.90 1.58
N HIS A 374 10.77 -22.62 0.35
CA HIS A 374 12.18 -22.50 -0.01
C HIS A 374 12.80 -21.15 0.37
N LEU A 375 11.98 -20.12 0.64
CA LEU A 375 12.44 -18.81 1.08
C LEU A 375 12.52 -18.73 2.61
N LYS A 376 13.52 -18.02 3.13
CA LYS A 376 13.66 -17.83 4.59
C LYS A 376 12.65 -16.85 5.17
N GLY A 377 12.19 -15.89 4.37
CA GLY A 377 11.34 -14.78 4.78
C GLY A 377 12.15 -13.62 5.37
N TYR A 378 11.55 -12.43 5.37
CA TYR A 378 12.19 -11.21 5.88
C TYR A 378 12.58 -11.41 7.34
N ASP A 379 13.88 -11.29 7.62
CA ASP A 379 14.47 -11.49 8.95
C ASP A 379 14.05 -12.82 9.64
N GLY A 380 13.77 -13.86 8.83
CA GLY A 380 13.35 -15.17 9.29
C GLY A 380 11.85 -15.33 9.58
N ALA A 381 11.03 -14.30 9.31
CA ALA A 381 9.59 -14.38 9.47
C ALA A 381 8.96 -15.39 8.50
N ARG A 382 8.07 -16.24 9.02
CA ARG A 382 7.46 -17.33 8.26
C ARG A 382 5.99 -17.49 8.62
N PRO A 383 5.14 -17.93 7.68
CA PRO A 383 5.49 -18.37 6.33
C PRO A 383 5.67 -17.20 5.34
N VAL A 384 6.24 -17.49 4.17
CA VAL A 384 6.23 -16.58 3.02
C VAL A 384 5.08 -17.02 2.11
N ARG A 385 4.09 -16.15 1.90
CA ARG A 385 2.88 -16.42 1.12
C ARG A 385 2.89 -15.67 -0.21
N ILE A 386 2.32 -16.28 -1.23
CA ILE A 386 1.85 -15.61 -2.44
C ILE A 386 0.37 -15.93 -2.63
N GLY A 387 -0.38 -15.07 -3.30
CA GLY A 387 -1.84 -15.19 -3.23
C GLY A 387 -2.36 -14.76 -1.86
N ASN A 388 -3.69 -14.73 -1.72
CA ASN A 388 -4.29 -14.27 -0.48
C ASN A 388 -5.59 -15.00 -0.21
N GLY A 389 -5.65 -15.73 0.92
CA GLY A 389 -6.79 -16.57 1.28
C GLY A 389 -8.11 -15.82 1.47
N ALA A 390 -8.11 -14.49 1.66
CA ALA A 390 -9.34 -13.73 1.81
C ALA A 390 -10.14 -13.56 0.51
N TYR A 391 -9.58 -13.90 -0.66
CA TYR A 391 -10.25 -13.73 -1.96
C TYR A 391 -11.58 -14.49 -2.11
N ASN A 392 -11.79 -15.53 -1.31
CA ASN A 392 -13.01 -16.36 -1.31
C ASN A 392 -13.88 -16.16 -0.06
N GLN A 393 -13.57 -15.16 0.78
CA GLN A 393 -14.39 -14.83 1.95
C GLN A 393 -15.61 -13.99 1.56
N ASN A 394 -16.67 -14.13 2.34
CA ASN A 394 -17.82 -13.24 2.30
C ASN A 394 -17.63 -12.13 3.34
N GLN A 395 -17.53 -10.88 2.87
CA GLN A 395 -17.45 -9.70 3.72
C GLN A 395 -18.55 -8.71 3.34
N HIS A 396 -19.34 -8.27 4.31
CA HIS A 396 -20.53 -7.45 4.05
C HIS A 396 -20.21 -5.95 3.91
N ASP A 397 -19.02 -5.52 4.36
CA ASP A 397 -18.56 -4.15 4.26
C ASP A 397 -18.34 -3.68 2.81
N ILE A 398 -18.05 -4.61 1.90
CA ILE A 398 -17.80 -4.34 0.47
C ILE A 398 -18.95 -3.57 -0.17
N TRP A 399 -20.20 -3.92 0.13
CA TRP A 399 -21.38 -3.26 -0.44
C TRP A 399 -21.47 -1.79 -0.02
N GLY A 400 -21.30 -1.52 1.27
CA GLY A 400 -21.31 -0.16 1.80
C GLY A 400 -20.19 0.66 1.19
N THR A 401 -19.02 0.04 1.06
CA THR A 401 -17.81 0.68 0.54
C THR A 401 -18.03 1.11 -0.91
N MET A 402 -18.52 0.21 -1.76
CA MET A 402 -18.81 0.54 -3.15
C MET A 402 -19.88 1.65 -3.30
N LEU A 403 -20.99 1.55 -2.57
CA LEU A 403 -22.11 2.49 -2.70
C LEU A 403 -21.76 3.89 -2.18
N ASP A 404 -20.96 3.99 -1.11
CA ASP A 404 -20.48 5.28 -0.59
C ASP A 404 -19.53 5.95 -1.59
N SER A 405 -18.59 5.18 -2.15
CA SER A 405 -17.73 5.60 -3.25
C SER A 405 -18.52 6.21 -4.41
N VAL A 406 -19.51 5.48 -4.93
CA VAL A 406 -20.33 5.94 -6.06
C VAL A 406 -21.12 7.18 -5.68
N TYR A 407 -21.68 7.23 -4.47
CA TYR A 407 -22.43 8.39 -4.00
C TYR A 407 -21.58 9.66 -3.95
N LEU A 408 -20.35 9.57 -3.43
CA LEU A 408 -19.40 10.68 -3.42
C LEU A 408 -19.05 11.15 -4.84
N HIS A 409 -18.84 10.20 -5.76
CA HIS A 409 -18.53 10.51 -7.16
C HIS A 409 -19.71 11.18 -7.88
N VAL A 410 -20.90 10.60 -7.78
CA VAL A 410 -22.12 11.09 -8.45
C VAL A 410 -22.55 12.45 -7.92
N ARG A 411 -22.42 12.71 -6.62
CA ARG A 411 -22.75 14.01 -6.01
C ARG A 411 -21.97 15.17 -6.67
N SER A 412 -20.79 14.90 -7.24
CA SER A 412 -20.04 15.92 -7.96
C SER A 412 -20.60 16.27 -9.35
N ARG A 413 -21.47 15.42 -9.90
CA ARG A 413 -22.03 15.52 -11.27
C ARG A 413 -23.56 15.58 -11.31
N ASP A 414 -24.23 15.45 -10.17
CA ASP A 414 -25.69 15.41 -10.01
C ASP A 414 -26.45 14.42 -10.92
N GLN A 415 -25.77 13.36 -11.39
CA GLN A 415 -26.38 12.35 -12.27
C GLN A 415 -25.77 10.96 -12.09
N VAL A 416 -26.63 9.95 -11.92
CA VAL A 416 -26.24 8.53 -11.95
C VAL A 416 -26.25 8.04 -13.41
N PRO A 417 -25.15 7.51 -13.97
CA PRO A 417 -25.17 6.92 -15.32
C PRO A 417 -26.12 5.72 -15.41
N GLU A 418 -26.95 5.66 -16.46
CA GLU A 418 -27.90 4.56 -16.70
C GLU A 418 -27.22 3.18 -16.75
N THR A 419 -25.99 3.12 -17.27
CA THR A 419 -25.21 1.89 -17.35
C THR A 419 -24.79 1.34 -15.99
N LEU A 420 -24.70 2.21 -14.97
CA LEU A 420 -24.27 1.86 -13.62
C LEU A 420 -25.45 1.42 -12.74
N TRP A 421 -26.67 1.88 -13.03
CA TRP A 421 -27.85 1.63 -12.22
C TRP A 421 -28.15 0.14 -11.93
N PRO A 422 -28.10 -0.79 -12.91
CA PRO A 422 -28.34 -2.21 -12.64
C PRO A 422 -27.37 -2.81 -11.61
N LEU A 423 -26.11 -2.38 -11.63
CA LEU A 423 -25.09 -2.83 -10.69
C LEU A 423 -25.37 -2.31 -9.28
N LEU A 424 -25.67 -1.00 -9.14
CA LEU A 424 -25.99 -0.39 -7.84
C LEU A 424 -27.24 -1.04 -7.22
N LYS A 425 -28.29 -1.21 -8.03
CA LYS A 425 -29.51 -1.86 -7.59
C LYS A 425 -29.23 -3.27 -7.08
N ARG A 426 -28.47 -4.08 -7.84
CA ARG A 426 -28.10 -5.43 -7.42
C ARG A 426 -27.37 -5.42 -6.08
N GLN A 427 -26.37 -4.56 -5.90
CA GLN A 427 -25.64 -4.52 -4.62
C GLN A 427 -26.55 -4.20 -3.44
N VAL A 428 -27.52 -3.30 -3.59
CA VAL A 428 -28.49 -3.02 -2.53
C VAL A 428 -29.42 -4.21 -2.28
N GLU A 429 -29.81 -4.94 -3.32
CA GLU A 429 -30.59 -6.18 -3.20
C GLU A 429 -29.81 -7.29 -2.47
N GLU A 430 -28.51 -7.45 -2.72
CA GLU A 430 -27.62 -8.36 -1.97
C GLU A 430 -27.58 -8.00 -0.49
N VAL A 431 -27.47 -6.70 -0.15
CA VAL A 431 -27.52 -6.23 1.24
C VAL A 431 -28.86 -6.59 1.88
N LEU A 432 -29.98 -6.34 1.22
CA LEU A 432 -31.31 -6.68 1.74
C LEU A 432 -31.47 -8.17 2.04
N ALA A 433 -30.86 -9.03 1.22
CA ALA A 433 -30.90 -10.47 1.38
C ALA A 433 -30.03 -10.95 2.55
N HIS A 434 -28.84 -10.37 2.72
CA HIS A 434 -27.78 -10.97 3.55
C HIS A 434 -27.37 -10.15 4.78
N TRP A 435 -27.84 -8.91 4.96
CA TRP A 435 -27.36 -8.07 6.07
C TRP A 435 -27.62 -8.66 7.46
N ARG A 436 -28.53 -9.62 7.62
CA ARG A 436 -28.78 -10.31 8.91
C ARG A 436 -27.84 -11.47 9.19
N GLU A 437 -26.99 -11.86 8.23
CA GLU A 437 -26.05 -12.96 8.38
C GLU A 437 -24.74 -12.49 9.03
N PRO A 438 -24.00 -13.36 9.73
CA PRO A 438 -22.65 -13.05 10.20
C PRO A 438 -21.63 -13.08 9.04
N ASP A 439 -20.53 -12.35 9.18
CA ASP A 439 -19.46 -12.26 8.18
C ASP A 439 -18.06 -12.28 8.82
N ARG A 440 -17.02 -12.02 8.03
CA ARG A 440 -15.60 -12.00 8.48
C ARG A 440 -15.07 -10.60 8.82
N GLY A 441 -15.90 -9.57 8.73
CA GLY A 441 -15.53 -8.21 9.09
C GLY A 441 -14.45 -7.60 8.19
N ILE A 442 -14.14 -6.33 8.46
CA ILE A 442 -13.12 -5.55 7.74
C ILE A 442 -11.69 -6.11 7.90
N TRP A 443 -11.44 -6.81 9.00
CA TRP A 443 -10.13 -7.40 9.32
C TRP A 443 -9.97 -8.84 8.84
N GLU A 444 -10.92 -9.36 8.08
CA GLU A 444 -10.80 -10.64 7.35
C GLU A 444 -10.52 -11.83 8.26
N VAL A 445 -11.10 -11.82 9.47
CA VAL A 445 -10.73 -12.75 10.55
C VAL A 445 -10.87 -14.21 10.11
N ARG A 446 -9.90 -15.04 10.49
CA ARG A 446 -9.92 -16.47 10.13
C ARG A 446 -10.79 -17.31 11.09
N GLY A 447 -11.14 -16.78 12.27
CA GLY A 447 -12.10 -17.36 13.21
C GLY A 447 -13.58 -17.27 12.77
N GLU A 448 -14.49 -17.97 13.43
CA GLU A 448 -15.90 -18.12 13.02
C GLU A 448 -16.62 -16.80 12.67
N PRO A 449 -17.48 -16.75 11.63
CA PRO A 449 -18.22 -15.54 11.27
C PRO A 449 -19.00 -14.94 12.46
N GLN A 450 -19.01 -13.61 12.57
CA GLN A 450 -19.69 -12.89 13.65
C GLN A 450 -20.59 -11.77 13.10
N HIS A 451 -21.47 -11.22 13.95
CA HIS A 451 -22.15 -9.97 13.66
C HIS A 451 -21.25 -8.79 14.04
N PHE A 452 -20.30 -8.45 13.16
CA PHE A 452 -19.42 -7.30 13.35
C PHE A 452 -20.18 -5.99 13.20
N THR A 453 -20.09 -5.12 14.20
CA THR A 453 -20.83 -3.85 14.23
C THR A 453 -20.44 -2.96 13.06
N SER A 454 -19.15 -2.90 12.70
CA SER A 454 -18.68 -2.14 11.54
C SER A 454 -19.25 -2.66 10.22
N SER A 455 -19.34 -3.98 10.03
CA SER A 455 -20.00 -4.58 8.87
C SER A 455 -21.48 -4.19 8.78
N LYS A 456 -22.20 -4.19 9.91
CA LYS A 456 -23.62 -3.77 9.94
C LYS A 456 -23.78 -2.27 9.67
N ILE A 457 -22.88 -1.43 10.16
CA ILE A 457 -22.81 -0.01 9.78
C ILE A 457 -22.58 0.14 8.27
N MET A 458 -21.72 -0.68 7.66
CA MET A 458 -21.50 -0.62 6.21
C MET A 458 -22.70 -1.14 5.40
N CYS A 459 -23.45 -2.13 5.89
CA CYS A 459 -24.76 -2.48 5.32
C CYS A 459 -25.73 -1.29 5.39
N TRP A 460 -25.77 -0.56 6.51
CA TRP A 460 -26.55 0.67 6.63
C TRP A 460 -26.10 1.72 5.61
N VAL A 461 -24.78 1.93 5.44
CA VAL A 461 -24.23 2.85 4.43
C VAL A 461 -24.71 2.46 3.04
N ALA A 462 -24.64 1.18 2.68
CA ALA A 462 -25.10 0.72 1.36
C ALA A 462 -26.57 1.08 1.10
N LEU A 463 -27.44 0.87 2.09
CA LEU A 463 -28.86 1.16 2.01
C LEU A 463 -29.16 2.67 1.98
N ASP A 464 -28.51 3.46 2.85
CA ASP A 464 -28.69 4.93 2.89
C ASP A 464 -28.20 5.59 1.60
N ARG A 465 -26.99 5.24 1.14
CA ARG A 465 -26.43 5.78 -0.10
C ARG A 465 -27.19 5.28 -1.32
N GLY A 466 -27.58 4.01 -1.32
CA GLY A 466 -28.48 3.44 -2.33
C GLY A 466 -29.79 4.21 -2.44
N ALA A 467 -30.43 4.52 -1.31
CA ALA A 467 -31.69 5.28 -1.30
C ALA A 467 -31.52 6.69 -1.90
N ARG A 468 -30.42 7.37 -1.59
CA ARG A 468 -30.08 8.68 -2.16
C ARG A 468 -29.80 8.61 -3.66
N LEU A 469 -29.04 7.60 -4.10
CA LEU A 469 -28.75 7.36 -5.52
C LEU A 469 -30.04 7.03 -6.30
N ALA A 470 -30.94 6.23 -5.74
CA ALA A 470 -32.25 5.94 -6.32
C ALA A 470 -33.09 7.22 -6.49
N ALA A 471 -33.09 8.09 -5.48
CA ALA A 471 -33.80 9.36 -5.56
C ALA A 471 -33.23 10.26 -6.68
N LEU A 472 -31.90 10.33 -6.81
CA LEU A 472 -31.23 11.07 -7.89
C LEU A 472 -31.50 10.50 -9.28
N HIS A 473 -31.60 9.17 -9.41
CA HIS A 473 -31.93 8.49 -10.66
C HIS A 473 -33.42 8.59 -11.04
N GLY A 474 -34.30 8.92 -10.08
CA GLY A 474 -35.75 9.08 -10.29
C GLY A 474 -36.60 7.90 -9.80
N GLU A 475 -35.96 6.90 -9.21
CA GLU A 475 -36.52 5.64 -8.74
C GLU A 475 -37.10 5.76 -7.31
N LYS A 476 -38.16 6.58 -7.17
CA LYS A 476 -38.76 6.96 -5.88
C LYS A 476 -39.25 5.75 -5.04
N GLY A 477 -39.68 4.68 -5.70
CA GLY A 477 -40.12 3.45 -5.03
C GLY A 477 -38.98 2.75 -4.30
N TYR A 478 -37.85 2.54 -5.00
CA TYR A 478 -36.63 1.99 -4.41
C TYR A 478 -36.06 2.90 -3.34
N ALA A 479 -36.04 4.23 -3.57
CA ALA A 479 -35.57 5.19 -2.58
C ALA A 479 -36.31 5.06 -1.23
N ALA A 480 -37.65 4.99 -1.27
CA ALA A 480 -38.45 4.83 -0.05
C ALA A 480 -38.29 3.45 0.60
N GLN A 481 -38.14 2.39 -0.19
CA GLN A 481 -37.93 1.03 0.33
C GLN A 481 -36.57 0.91 1.03
N TRP A 482 -35.50 1.33 0.35
CA TRP A 482 -34.13 1.22 0.86
C TRP A 482 -33.89 2.13 2.05
N SER A 483 -34.51 3.32 2.10
CA SER A 483 -34.45 4.18 3.30
C SER A 483 -35.07 3.52 4.52
N ARG A 484 -36.22 2.84 4.39
CA ARG A 484 -36.83 2.11 5.52
C ARG A 484 -35.96 0.95 5.98
N ALA A 485 -35.33 0.25 5.04
CA ALA A 485 -34.39 -0.82 5.37
C ALA A 485 -33.14 -0.26 6.06
N ALA A 486 -32.64 0.90 5.64
CA ALA A 486 -31.55 1.59 6.36
C ALA A 486 -31.98 1.91 7.81
N ASP A 487 -33.19 2.43 8.02
CA ASP A 487 -33.69 2.69 9.39
C ASP A 487 -33.76 1.42 10.24
N GLU A 488 -34.16 0.29 9.64
CA GLU A 488 -34.16 -1.02 10.32
C GLU A 488 -32.76 -1.46 10.73
N VAL A 489 -31.78 -1.43 9.81
CA VAL A 489 -30.39 -1.79 10.12
C VAL A 489 -29.80 -0.86 11.17
N LYS A 490 -30.09 0.44 11.09
CA LYS A 490 -29.66 1.41 12.10
C LYS A 490 -30.23 1.07 13.47
N ALA A 491 -31.53 0.76 13.56
CA ALA A 491 -32.14 0.39 14.83
C ALA A 491 -31.49 -0.87 15.42
N ASP A 492 -31.26 -1.89 14.60
CA ASP A 492 -30.59 -3.13 15.00
C ASP A 492 -29.16 -2.89 15.55
N VAL A 493 -28.36 -2.07 14.87
CA VAL A 493 -27.02 -1.70 15.32
C VAL A 493 -27.04 -0.95 16.65
N LEU A 494 -28.00 -0.04 16.85
CA LEU A 494 -28.11 0.71 18.09
C LEU A 494 -28.64 -0.12 19.27
N GLU A 495 -29.38 -1.18 18.99
CA GLU A 495 -29.87 -2.12 19.99
C GLU A 495 -28.79 -3.14 20.40
N HIS A 496 -28.05 -3.69 19.43
CA HIS A 496 -27.17 -4.84 19.65
C HIS A 496 -25.67 -4.54 19.59
N GLY A 497 -25.27 -3.44 18.93
CA GLY A 497 -23.88 -3.07 18.70
C GLY A 497 -23.27 -2.14 19.75
N VAL A 498 -24.04 -1.75 20.77
CA VAL A 498 -23.64 -0.78 21.81
C VAL A 498 -23.62 -1.47 23.18
N ASP A 499 -22.56 -1.24 23.97
CA ASP A 499 -22.49 -1.74 25.35
C ASP A 499 -23.26 -0.86 26.36
N GLU A 500 -23.25 -1.26 27.62
CA GLU A 500 -23.90 -0.53 28.72
C GLU A 500 -23.32 0.88 28.98
N ARG A 501 -22.11 1.18 28.48
CA ARG A 501 -21.47 2.49 28.57
C ARG A 501 -21.92 3.42 27.45
N GLY A 502 -22.67 2.93 26.47
CA GLY A 502 -23.01 3.65 25.26
C GLY A 502 -21.89 3.63 24.22
N VAL A 503 -20.96 2.68 24.30
CA VAL A 503 -19.82 2.54 23.37
C VAL A 503 -20.15 1.49 22.32
N PHE A 504 -19.90 1.78 21.04
CA PHE A 504 -19.97 0.76 20.00
C PHE A 504 -18.88 -0.30 20.23
N THR A 505 -19.26 -1.56 20.08
CA THR A 505 -18.39 -2.72 20.32
C THR A 505 -18.10 -3.47 19.03
N GLN A 506 -17.01 -4.24 19.01
CA GLN A 506 -16.54 -4.99 17.84
C GLN A 506 -17.63 -5.85 17.19
N ARG A 507 -18.36 -6.60 18.01
CA ARG A 507 -19.40 -7.53 17.59
C ARG A 507 -20.55 -7.53 18.57
N TYR A 508 -21.72 -7.90 18.11
CA TYR A 508 -22.92 -7.93 18.94
C TYR A 508 -22.74 -8.81 20.18
N GLY A 509 -23.17 -8.30 21.33
CA GLY A 509 -23.16 -9.02 22.60
C GLY A 509 -21.77 -9.21 23.25
N HIS A 510 -20.72 -8.53 22.78
CA HIS A 510 -19.37 -8.63 23.37
C HIS A 510 -18.78 -7.24 23.65
N PRO A 511 -18.10 -7.00 24.80
CA PRO A 511 -17.64 -5.66 25.17
C PRO A 511 -16.31 -5.22 24.51
N SER A 512 -15.75 -6.01 23.60
CA SER A 512 -14.47 -5.68 22.95
C SER A 512 -14.59 -4.43 22.09
N LEU A 513 -13.57 -3.56 22.12
CA LEU A 513 -13.46 -2.41 21.23
C LEU A 513 -12.85 -2.82 19.89
N ASP A 514 -13.16 -2.04 18.86
CA ASP A 514 -12.58 -2.19 17.52
C ASP A 514 -12.34 -0.83 16.87
N ALA A 515 -11.15 -0.62 16.33
CA ALA A 515 -10.77 0.65 15.72
C ALA A 515 -11.58 0.99 14.46
N SER A 516 -12.18 0.00 13.78
CA SER A 516 -13.05 0.23 12.62
C SER A 516 -14.28 1.08 12.96
N LEU A 517 -14.67 1.17 14.24
CA LEU A 517 -15.77 2.00 14.69
C LEU A 517 -15.44 3.50 14.74
N LEU A 518 -14.16 3.87 14.59
CA LEU A 518 -13.75 5.25 14.32
C LEU A 518 -14.29 5.77 12.97
N LEU A 519 -14.70 4.87 12.07
CA LEU A 519 -15.34 5.23 10.80
C LEU A 519 -16.80 5.69 10.99
N ALA A 520 -17.48 5.32 12.08
CA ALA A 520 -18.88 5.67 12.32
C ALA A 520 -19.18 7.20 12.22
N PRO A 521 -18.40 8.10 12.85
CA PRO A 521 -18.56 9.55 12.65
C PRO A 521 -18.24 10.01 11.22
N LEU A 522 -17.26 9.38 10.56
CA LEU A 522 -16.82 9.74 9.21
C LEU A 522 -17.88 9.37 8.15
N LEU A 523 -18.56 8.23 8.36
CA LEU A 523 -19.64 7.73 7.52
C LEU A 523 -21.00 8.39 7.81
N ARG A 524 -21.07 9.26 8.83
CA ARG A 524 -22.30 9.92 9.29
C ARG A 524 -23.38 8.92 9.73
N PHE A 525 -22.97 7.81 10.35
CA PHE A 525 -23.91 6.84 10.92
C PHE A 525 -24.82 7.50 11.97
N LEU A 526 -24.21 8.32 12.84
CA LEU A 526 -24.87 9.22 13.79
C LEU A 526 -24.23 10.62 13.71
N PRO A 527 -24.91 11.67 14.22
CA PRO A 527 -24.32 12.98 14.41
C PRO A 527 -23.03 12.93 15.23
N ALA A 528 -22.08 13.80 14.94
CA ALA A 528 -20.78 13.79 15.62
C ALA A 528 -20.86 14.17 17.12
N ASP A 529 -21.91 14.88 17.53
CA ASP A 529 -22.21 15.23 18.91
C ASP A 529 -23.05 14.17 19.64
N ASP A 530 -23.46 13.08 18.97
CA ASP A 530 -24.18 11.98 19.60
C ASP A 530 -23.32 11.39 20.74
N PRO A 531 -23.89 11.22 21.95
CA PRO A 531 -23.14 10.71 23.11
C PRO A 531 -22.43 9.39 22.83
N ARG A 532 -23.02 8.50 22.00
CA ARG A 532 -22.43 7.20 21.67
C ARG A 532 -21.21 7.33 20.78
N ILE A 533 -21.22 8.27 19.84
CA ILE A 533 -20.06 8.56 18.98
C ILE A 533 -18.91 9.10 19.82
N ARG A 534 -19.17 10.12 20.66
CA ARG A 534 -18.14 10.71 21.53
C ARG A 534 -17.58 9.69 22.52
N ALA A 535 -18.45 8.87 23.12
CA ALA A 535 -18.04 7.78 24.01
C ALA A 535 -17.16 6.75 23.30
N THR A 536 -17.54 6.34 22.08
CA THR A 536 -16.78 5.35 21.31
C THR A 536 -15.39 5.87 20.92
N VAL A 537 -15.30 7.10 20.39
CA VAL A 537 -14.02 7.71 20.02
C VAL A 537 -13.11 7.86 21.24
N SER A 538 -13.66 8.29 22.38
CA SER A 538 -12.90 8.44 23.63
C SER A 538 -12.44 7.08 24.18
N ALA A 539 -13.32 6.09 24.22
CA ALA A 539 -12.98 4.74 24.67
C ALA A 539 -11.87 4.11 23.81
N ILE A 540 -11.91 4.26 22.48
CA ILE A 540 -10.84 3.78 21.61
C ILE A 540 -9.54 4.52 21.87
N ALA A 541 -9.58 5.86 22.00
CA ALA A 541 -8.38 6.66 22.28
C ALA A 541 -7.71 6.29 23.61
N ASP A 542 -8.52 6.00 24.64
CA ASP A 542 -8.05 5.83 26.01
C ASP A 542 -7.79 4.35 26.37
N GLU A 543 -8.50 3.41 25.74
CA GLU A 543 -8.50 1.98 26.11
C GLU A 543 -7.98 1.05 25.00
N LEU A 544 -7.94 1.48 23.72
CA LEU A 544 -7.48 0.65 22.57
C LEU A 544 -6.17 1.17 21.97
N THR A 545 -5.28 1.68 22.82
CA THR A 545 -3.96 2.17 22.40
C THR A 545 -2.80 1.46 23.11
N GLU A 546 -1.65 1.41 22.43
CA GLU A 546 -0.34 1.06 22.99
C GLU A 546 0.64 2.18 22.70
N ASP A 547 1.24 2.72 23.77
CA ASP A 547 2.05 3.93 23.75
C ASP A 547 1.39 5.07 22.94
N GLY A 548 0.06 5.16 22.89
CA GLY A 548 -0.68 6.19 22.14
C GLY A 548 -0.85 5.95 20.62
N LEU A 549 -0.46 4.78 20.10
CA LEU A 549 -0.88 4.31 18.78
C LEU A 549 -2.03 3.31 18.93
N VAL A 550 -2.90 3.21 17.92
CA VAL A 550 -4.19 2.50 18.02
C VAL A 550 -4.02 1.07 17.50
N LEU A 551 -4.51 0.09 18.25
CA LEU A 551 -4.61 -1.31 17.82
C LEU A 551 -5.88 -1.52 16.98
N ARG A 552 -5.90 -2.50 16.06
CA ARG A 552 -7.16 -2.92 15.41
C ARG A 552 -8.20 -3.36 16.44
N TYR A 553 -7.77 -4.26 17.32
CA TYR A 553 -8.49 -4.86 18.44
C TYR A 553 -7.45 -5.49 19.39
N ARG A 554 -7.88 -5.99 20.56
CA ARG A 554 -7.00 -6.74 21.47
C ARG A 554 -7.07 -8.22 21.16
N VAL A 555 -5.94 -8.81 20.72
CA VAL A 555 -5.81 -10.23 20.34
C VAL A 555 -6.22 -11.19 21.47
N GLU A 556 -6.10 -10.79 22.73
CA GLU A 556 -6.51 -11.63 23.87
C GLU A 556 -8.04 -11.77 23.98
N SER A 557 -8.78 -10.86 23.35
CA SER A 557 -10.25 -10.78 23.42
C SER A 557 -10.96 -11.08 22.10
N THR A 558 -10.20 -11.33 21.04
CA THR A 558 -10.70 -11.52 19.67
C THR A 558 -10.11 -12.81 19.09
N ASP A 559 -10.97 -13.72 18.66
CA ASP A 559 -10.54 -14.91 17.90
C ASP A 559 -10.35 -14.53 16.43
N ASP A 560 -9.14 -14.10 16.09
CA ASP A 560 -8.72 -13.77 14.72
C ASP A 560 -8.22 -15.00 13.94
N GLY A 561 -8.14 -16.17 14.60
CA GLY A 561 -7.62 -17.42 14.06
C GLY A 561 -6.09 -17.49 13.94
N LEU A 562 -5.35 -16.61 14.62
CA LEU A 562 -3.89 -16.48 14.54
C LEU A 562 -3.27 -16.41 15.95
N SER A 563 -1.96 -16.66 16.05
CA SER A 563 -1.22 -16.66 17.32
C SER A 563 -0.23 -15.51 17.42
N GLY A 564 0.14 -15.14 18.64
CA GLY A 564 1.14 -14.10 18.90
C GLY A 564 0.57 -12.68 18.95
N LYS A 565 1.48 -11.70 18.84
CA LYS A 565 1.16 -10.27 18.88
C LYS A 565 0.99 -9.72 17.46
N GLU A 566 0.42 -8.53 17.41
CA GLU A 566 0.31 -7.68 16.23
C GLU A 566 0.96 -6.33 16.57
N GLY A 567 1.52 -5.63 15.57
CA GLY A 567 1.91 -4.24 15.74
C GLY A 567 0.68 -3.32 15.80
N THR A 568 0.92 -2.01 15.82
CA THR A 568 -0.20 -1.06 15.72
C THR A 568 -0.43 -0.72 14.25
N PHE A 569 -1.58 -1.13 13.72
CA PHE A 569 -1.95 -0.86 12.34
C PHE A 569 -2.12 0.65 12.14
N THR A 570 -1.21 1.26 11.39
CA THR A 570 -1.01 2.71 11.31
C THR A 570 -2.27 3.47 10.91
N ILE A 571 -3.09 2.86 10.06
CA ILE A 571 -4.36 3.42 9.61
C ILE A 571 -5.29 3.78 10.77
N CYS A 572 -5.37 2.95 11.80
CA CYS A 572 -6.28 3.13 12.93
C CYS A 572 -5.98 4.42 13.69
N SER A 573 -4.70 4.77 13.83
CA SER A 573 -4.30 6.04 14.44
C SER A 573 -4.65 7.24 13.57
N PHE A 574 -4.53 7.14 12.24
CA PHE A 574 -5.00 8.21 11.35
C PHE A 574 -6.53 8.35 11.36
N TRP A 575 -7.29 7.25 11.45
CA TRP A 575 -8.73 7.32 11.66
C TRP A 575 -9.09 8.00 12.98
N LEU A 576 -8.32 7.75 14.04
CA LEU A 576 -8.54 8.41 15.32
C LEU A 576 -8.31 9.92 15.22
N VAL A 577 -7.30 10.38 14.47
CA VAL A 577 -7.12 11.82 14.19
C VAL A 577 -8.37 12.42 13.55
N SER A 578 -8.86 11.81 12.47
CA SER A 578 -10.08 12.29 11.79
C SER A 578 -11.31 12.27 12.71
N ALA A 579 -11.51 11.19 13.47
CA ALA A 579 -12.63 11.07 14.39
C ALA A 579 -12.58 12.09 15.54
N LEU A 580 -11.39 12.38 16.08
CA LEU A 580 -11.18 13.42 17.09
C LEU A 580 -11.53 14.81 16.54
N VAL A 581 -11.12 15.14 15.31
CA VAL A 581 -11.52 16.40 14.66
C VAL A 581 -13.04 16.50 14.55
N GLU A 582 -13.71 15.42 14.11
CA GLU A 582 -15.16 15.41 13.92
C GLU A 582 -15.94 15.61 15.23
N ILE A 583 -15.46 15.07 16.36
CA ILE A 583 -16.08 15.27 17.68
C ILE A 583 -15.65 16.57 18.38
N GLY A 584 -14.86 17.43 17.71
CA GLY A 584 -14.42 18.73 18.21
C GLY A 584 -13.16 18.71 19.10
N GLU A 585 -12.45 17.59 19.20
CA GLU A 585 -11.24 17.41 20.01
C GLU A 585 -9.96 17.75 19.21
N LEU A 586 -9.91 18.96 18.63
CA LEU A 586 -8.88 19.36 17.66
C LEU A 586 -7.45 19.28 18.21
N GLU A 587 -7.22 19.73 19.45
CA GLU A 587 -5.87 19.71 20.05
C GLU A 587 -5.32 18.28 20.19
N ARG A 588 -6.17 17.33 20.62
CA ARG A 588 -5.80 15.91 20.69
C ARG A 588 -5.51 15.36 19.30
N ALA A 589 -6.34 15.71 18.32
CA ALA A 589 -6.17 15.28 16.93
C ALA A 589 -4.83 15.78 16.35
N LYS A 590 -4.51 17.06 16.58
CA LYS A 590 -3.26 17.68 16.11
C LYS A 590 -2.03 17.02 16.70
N GLN A 591 -2.00 16.81 18.02
CA GLN A 591 -0.88 16.17 18.70
C GLN A 591 -0.63 14.75 18.19
N LEU A 592 -1.71 13.97 18.01
CA LEU A 592 -1.61 12.63 17.44
C LEU A 592 -1.14 12.69 15.98
N CYS A 593 -1.64 13.64 15.17
CA CYS A 593 -1.24 13.81 13.78
C CYS A 593 0.26 14.16 13.67
N GLU A 594 0.76 15.13 14.45
CA GLU A 594 2.17 15.51 14.50
C GLU A 594 3.07 14.32 14.83
N ARG A 595 2.63 13.52 15.80
CA ARG A 595 3.35 12.30 16.19
C ARG A 595 3.37 11.27 15.07
N LEU A 596 2.24 11.01 14.41
CA LEU A 596 2.19 10.09 13.27
C LEU A 596 3.09 10.57 12.13
N LEU A 597 3.07 11.87 11.83
CA LEU A 597 3.93 12.46 10.81
C LEU A 597 5.43 12.35 11.13
N ALA A 598 5.81 12.29 12.41
CA ALA A 598 7.18 12.07 12.84
C ALA A 598 7.67 10.63 12.63
N PHE A 599 6.77 9.65 12.52
CA PHE A 599 7.11 8.26 12.18
C PHE A 599 7.34 8.03 10.68
N ALA A 600 7.12 9.03 9.83
CA ALA A 600 7.35 8.87 8.40
C ALA A 600 8.78 8.39 8.12
N SER A 601 8.92 7.50 7.13
CA SER A 601 10.26 7.10 6.70
C SER A 601 11.09 8.31 6.24
N PRO A 602 12.43 8.20 6.09
CA PRO A 602 13.26 9.29 5.57
C PRO A 602 12.79 9.83 4.21
N LEU A 603 12.02 9.03 3.46
CA LEU A 603 11.44 9.38 2.16
C LEU A 603 9.93 9.70 2.22
N LYS A 604 9.39 9.86 3.44
CA LYS A 604 8.00 10.16 3.78
C LYS A 604 7.01 9.08 3.34
N LEU A 605 7.42 7.82 3.41
CA LEU A 605 6.59 6.65 3.14
C LEU A 605 6.17 5.97 4.44
N TYR A 606 5.10 5.18 4.39
CA TYR A 606 4.61 4.40 5.52
C TYR A 606 4.37 2.94 5.13
N ALA A 607 4.73 2.04 6.03
CA ALA A 607 4.28 0.66 5.98
C ALA A 607 2.86 0.53 6.56
N GLU A 608 2.39 -0.71 6.61
CA GLU A 608 1.13 -1.11 7.21
C GLU A 608 1.07 -0.80 8.72
N GLU A 609 2.10 -1.19 9.46
CA GLU A 609 2.11 -1.04 10.92
C GLU A 609 3.35 -0.30 11.40
N ILE A 610 3.21 0.24 12.60
CA ILE A 610 4.32 0.81 13.38
C ILE A 610 4.39 0.05 14.70
N ASP A 611 5.60 -0.33 15.09
CA ASP A 611 5.86 -0.77 16.45
C ASP A 611 5.75 0.45 17.39
N PRO A 612 4.78 0.45 18.32
CA PRO A 612 4.52 1.61 19.18
C PRO A 612 5.69 1.99 20.09
N LYS A 613 6.59 1.05 20.38
CA LYS A 613 7.73 1.26 21.28
C LYS A 613 8.97 1.78 20.56
N THR A 614 9.25 1.22 19.39
CA THR A 614 10.49 1.49 18.66
C THR A 614 10.30 2.47 17.49
N GLY A 615 9.06 2.65 17.02
CA GLY A 615 8.76 3.38 15.79
C GLY A 615 9.14 2.63 14.52
N ARG A 616 9.59 1.37 14.63
CA ARG A 616 9.94 0.52 13.47
C ARG A 616 8.70 0.27 12.62
N HIS A 617 8.84 0.39 11.30
CA HIS A 617 7.79 0.00 10.37
C HIS A 617 7.74 -1.52 10.20
N LEU A 618 6.53 -2.05 10.17
CA LEU A 618 6.20 -3.48 10.08
C LEU A 618 5.11 -3.68 9.00
N GLY A 619 4.95 -4.91 8.53
CA GLY A 619 4.00 -5.27 7.47
C GLY A 619 4.39 -4.73 6.09
N ASN A 620 3.45 -4.77 5.16
CA ASN A 620 3.71 -4.46 3.74
C ASN A 620 4.03 -2.97 3.47
N PHE A 621 4.84 -2.68 2.44
CA PHE A 621 5.41 -1.34 2.23
C PHE A 621 5.64 -0.92 0.76
N PRO A 622 5.40 0.36 0.39
CA PRO A 622 4.53 1.29 1.12
C PRO A 622 3.08 0.83 1.03
N GLN A 623 2.29 1.08 2.08
CA GLN A 623 0.90 0.65 2.12
C GLN A 623 -0.03 1.77 1.63
N ALA A 624 -0.89 1.46 0.65
CA ALA A 624 -1.88 2.40 0.12
C ALA A 624 -2.82 2.88 1.24
N PHE A 625 -3.32 1.95 2.05
CA PHE A 625 -4.37 2.25 3.02
C PHE A 625 -3.93 3.26 4.09
N THR A 626 -2.71 3.13 4.60
CA THR A 626 -2.10 4.12 5.51
C THR A 626 -1.89 5.48 4.84
N HIS A 627 -1.37 5.53 3.61
CA HIS A 627 -1.19 6.79 2.89
C HIS A 627 -2.51 7.52 2.62
N LEU A 628 -3.62 6.80 2.54
CA LEU A 628 -4.95 7.37 2.36
C LEU A 628 -5.50 7.98 3.64
N ALA A 629 -5.47 7.23 4.72
CA ALA A 629 -5.89 7.76 6.01
C ALA A 629 -5.03 8.95 6.44
N LEU A 630 -3.72 8.96 6.10
CA LEU A 630 -2.87 10.13 6.27
C LEU A 630 -3.43 11.36 5.55
N ILE A 631 -3.74 11.26 4.24
CA ILE A 631 -4.26 12.40 3.48
C ILE A 631 -5.52 12.95 4.15
N ASN A 632 -6.43 12.06 4.53
CA ASN A 632 -7.71 12.40 5.13
C ASN A 632 -7.55 13.10 6.49
N ALA A 633 -6.77 12.50 7.38
CA ALA A 633 -6.47 13.02 8.71
C ALA A 633 -5.78 14.39 8.65
N VAL A 634 -4.76 14.52 7.80
CA VAL A 634 -4.00 15.77 7.63
C VAL A 634 -4.90 16.88 7.07
N VAL A 635 -5.74 16.58 6.09
CA VAL A 635 -6.69 17.57 5.54
C VAL A 635 -7.76 17.96 6.55
N HIS A 636 -8.26 17.01 7.36
CA HIS A 636 -9.22 17.31 8.43
C HIS A 636 -8.64 18.28 9.46
N VAL A 637 -7.41 18.05 9.92
CA VAL A 637 -6.75 18.95 10.88
C VAL A 637 -6.53 20.33 10.26
N ILE A 638 -5.95 20.41 9.06
CA ILE A 638 -5.69 21.71 8.39
C ILE A 638 -6.98 22.51 8.23
N ARG A 639 -8.06 21.89 7.75
CA ARG A 639 -9.35 22.59 7.57
C ARG A 639 -9.93 23.06 8.90
N ALA A 640 -9.80 22.27 9.97
CA ALA A 640 -10.30 22.64 11.28
C ALA A 640 -9.52 23.83 11.88
N GLU A 641 -8.19 23.88 11.67
CA GLU A 641 -7.36 25.02 12.05
C GLU A 641 -7.77 26.29 11.28
N GLU A 642 -7.89 26.21 9.96
CA GLU A 642 -8.31 27.34 9.11
C GLU A 642 -9.72 27.86 9.45
N ALA A 643 -10.64 26.96 9.82
CA ALA A 643 -12.00 27.31 10.24
C ALA A 643 -12.03 27.97 11.64
N GLY A 644 -11.13 27.55 12.54
CA GLY A 644 -10.94 28.17 13.85
C GLY A 644 -10.49 29.62 13.75
N ASP A 645 -9.57 29.92 12.82
CA ASP A 645 -9.07 31.27 12.56
C ASP A 645 -10.13 32.23 11.98
N THR A 646 -11.18 31.68 11.35
CA THR A 646 -12.29 32.45 10.75
C THR A 646 -13.54 32.56 11.63
N GLY A 647 -13.55 31.90 12.80
CA GLY A 647 -14.65 31.97 13.77
C GLY A 647 -15.91 31.17 13.39
N THR A 648 -15.87 30.39 12.31
CA THR A 648 -16.95 29.52 11.85
C THR A 648 -16.40 28.13 11.55
N PHE A 649 -16.60 27.18 12.48
CA PHE A 649 -16.30 25.77 12.22
C PHE A 649 -17.25 25.23 11.14
N GLN A 650 -16.72 24.95 9.95
CA GLN A 650 -17.40 24.13 8.96
C GLN A 650 -16.76 22.73 8.97
N PRO A 651 -17.53 21.67 9.29
CA PRO A 651 -17.02 20.31 9.19
C PRO A 651 -16.47 20.05 7.78
N ALA A 652 -15.39 19.26 7.67
CA ALA A 652 -14.78 18.92 6.38
C ALA A 652 -15.78 18.28 5.39
N HIS A 653 -16.89 17.74 5.91
CA HIS A 653 -18.06 17.23 5.19
C HIS A 653 -19.35 17.84 5.72
N GLY A 654 -19.51 19.16 5.58
CA GLY A 654 -20.77 19.83 5.92
C GLY A 654 -21.97 19.22 5.17
N PRO A 655 -23.09 18.92 5.83
CA PRO A 655 -24.34 18.70 5.12
C PRO A 655 -24.72 20.00 4.41
N ALA A 656 -25.07 19.90 3.13
CA ALA A 656 -25.84 20.95 2.47
C ALA A 656 -27.31 20.79 2.86
#